data_AF-A0AAV5MAI0-F1
#
_entry.id   AF-A0AAV5MAI0-F1
#
_cell.length_a   1.000
_cell.length_b   1.000
_cell.length_c   1.000
_cell.angle_alpha   90.00
_cell.angle_beta   90.00
_cell.angle_gamma   90.00
#
_symmetry.space_group_name_H-M   'P 1'
#
loop_
_entity.id
_entity.type
_entity.pdbx_description
1 polymer ?
#
loop_
_entity_poly.entity_id
_entity_poly.type
_entity_poly.pdbx_seq_one_letter_code
_entity_poly.pdbx_strand_id
1 'polypeptide(L)'
;MYVCRTLSYKGVEFEVIEAPLEAEMEVSYKPAAEFWAELRVELLTASAVLNGDKPNSSQLWRLYWSSHQRFFRHMCMSAKVPATVRLAKQALMEDKCVVIGLQSTGEARTEEAVTKYGLELDDFISGPRELLLKFVEENYPLPEKPEPDQEEETVKELQRKRHSATPGVSFKGRVRKVAKWNPASDGESDEDSESDSAPESTESDDEFQICEMCNTEEERKKLLQCSCCGKLVHPACLVPPITDVIPDKWSCYSCKEKTDEYIQARRAYIVELSKRYEAASERKSKILEIIRSLDLPNNPLDDIIDQLGGPDRVAEMTGRRGMLVRASSGKGVTYQARNTKDVTMEMVNMHEKQLFMDGKKLVAIISEAGSAGVSLQADRRALNQKRRVHITLELPWSADRAIQQFGRTHRSNQASAPEYRLIFTNLGGERRFASIVAKRLESLGALTQGDRRAGPSLSAYNYDSAYGKKALMVMYRGIMEQDKLPVAPPGCTSEKPDTIEEFITKAKAALVSVGIIRDTVLGNGKDNGKLSGRIVDSDMHDVGRFLNRLLGLPPDIQNRLFELFISILDVLIQNARIEGNLDSGIVDMKANIIELQGTPKTVHVDQMSGASTVLFTFTLDRGITWESASIMLDEKKRDGLGSAHDGFYESKREWLGRRHFILAFESSTSGFFKIVRPAVGESVREMPLAELKNKYRKVSSLEKARSGWEDEYEVSSKQCMHGPNCKLGNYCTVGRRLQEVNVLGGLIFPVWGTIEKALSKQARQSHRRLRVVRLETTSDNKRIVGLLVPNAAVETVLQDLAWVQDIED
;
A
#
# COMPACT_ATOMS: atom_id res chain seq x y z
N MET A 1 2.90 -6.86 24.96
CA MET A 1 2.82 -7.74 23.78
C MET A 1 4.16 -8.46 23.65
N TYR A 2 4.28 -9.68 24.21
CA TYR A 2 5.53 -10.46 24.19
C TYR A 2 5.76 -11.02 22.77
N VAL A 3 6.64 -10.38 22.01
CA VAL A 3 7.20 -10.96 20.79
C VAL A 3 8.19 -12.04 21.26
N CYS A 4 8.02 -13.30 20.87
CA CYS A 4 9.02 -14.36 21.11
C CYS A 4 10.33 -13.98 20.40
N ARG A 5 11.21 -13.23 21.08
CA ARG A 5 12.45 -12.65 20.55
C ARG A 5 13.67 -13.58 20.65
N THR A 6 13.50 -14.87 20.94
CA THR A 6 14.63 -15.74 21.34
C THR A 6 14.64 -17.15 20.72
N LEU A 7 13.77 -17.47 19.77
CA LEU A 7 13.84 -18.76 19.05
C LEU A 7 14.76 -18.67 17.83
N SER A 8 15.79 -19.51 17.82
CA SER A 8 16.68 -19.68 16.66
C SER A 8 15.89 -20.25 15.47
N TYR A 9 16.01 -19.62 14.30
CA TYR A 9 15.45 -20.12 13.03
C TYR A 9 16.32 -21.21 12.38
N LYS A 10 17.20 -21.86 13.15
CA LYS A 10 18.07 -22.93 12.66
C LYS A 10 17.24 -24.10 12.11
N GLY A 11 17.48 -24.46 10.84
CA GLY A 11 16.78 -25.54 10.14
C GLY A 11 15.42 -25.15 9.53
N VAL A 12 15.01 -23.89 9.66
CA VAL A 12 13.83 -23.35 8.97
C VAL A 12 14.18 -23.07 7.51
N GLU A 13 13.31 -23.50 6.60
CA GLU A 13 13.43 -23.23 5.17
C GLU A 13 12.37 -22.21 4.74
N PHE A 14 12.74 -21.29 3.86
CA PHE A 14 11.82 -20.32 3.26
C PHE A 14 11.88 -20.44 1.74
N GLU A 15 10.72 -20.61 1.14
CA GLU A 15 10.55 -20.68 -0.31
C GLU A 15 9.47 -19.69 -0.74
N VAL A 16 9.77 -18.93 -1.78
CA VAL A 16 8.88 -17.93 -2.37
C VAL A 16 8.39 -18.51 -3.68
N ILE A 17 7.09 -18.80 -3.78
CA ILE A 17 6.49 -19.55 -4.89
C ILE A 17 5.57 -18.62 -5.69
N GLU A 18 5.89 -18.46 -6.96
CA GLU A 18 5.03 -17.75 -7.90
C GLU A 18 3.93 -18.71 -8.39
N ALA A 19 2.67 -18.31 -8.20
CA ALA A 19 1.49 -18.98 -8.72
C ALA A 19 0.89 -18.11 -9.84
N PRO A 20 1.32 -18.29 -11.10
CA PRO A 20 0.80 -17.51 -12.21
C PRO A 20 -0.72 -17.72 -12.34
N LEU A 21 -1.43 -16.70 -12.84
CA LEU A 21 -2.85 -16.85 -13.16
C LEU A 21 -3.03 -17.96 -14.20
N GLU A 22 -3.84 -18.94 -13.87
CA GLU A 22 -4.26 -19.97 -14.82
C GLU A 22 -5.24 -19.37 -15.84
N ALA A 23 -5.32 -19.95 -17.03
CA ALA A 23 -6.11 -19.37 -18.15
C ALA A 23 -7.58 -19.10 -17.77
N GLU A 24 -8.19 -19.98 -16.98
CA GLU A 24 -9.56 -19.81 -16.46
C GLU A 24 -9.69 -18.54 -15.60
N MET A 25 -8.70 -18.29 -14.75
CA MET A 25 -8.66 -17.11 -13.89
C MET A 25 -8.40 -15.84 -14.70
N GLU A 26 -7.57 -15.88 -15.74
CA GLU A 26 -7.35 -14.72 -16.63
C GLU A 26 -8.64 -14.29 -17.34
N VAL A 27 -9.42 -15.26 -17.82
CA VAL A 27 -10.72 -15.04 -18.47
C VAL A 27 -11.75 -14.46 -17.50
N SER A 28 -11.64 -14.73 -16.20
CA SER A 28 -12.48 -14.12 -15.16
C SER A 28 -11.98 -12.71 -14.73
N TYR A 29 -10.66 -12.53 -14.64
CA TYR A 29 -10.05 -11.31 -14.09
C TYR A 29 -10.23 -10.10 -15.00
N LYS A 30 -10.01 -10.28 -16.31
CA LYS A 30 -10.07 -9.18 -17.28
C LYS A 30 -11.48 -8.56 -17.39
N PRO A 31 -12.57 -9.33 -17.61
CA PRO A 31 -13.92 -8.78 -17.62
C PRO A 31 -14.30 -8.12 -16.30
N ALA A 32 -13.84 -8.65 -15.16
CA ALA A 32 -14.07 -8.03 -13.87
C ALA A 32 -13.38 -6.65 -13.75
N ALA A 33 -12.13 -6.52 -14.23
CA ALA A 33 -11.40 -5.25 -14.27
C ALA A 33 -12.08 -4.22 -15.18
N GLU A 34 -12.52 -4.64 -16.36
CA GLU A 34 -13.27 -3.81 -17.32
C GLU A 34 -14.61 -3.37 -16.71
N PHE A 35 -15.36 -4.28 -16.09
CA PHE A 35 -16.63 -3.97 -15.43
C PHE A 35 -16.47 -2.95 -14.30
N TRP A 36 -15.44 -3.07 -13.45
CA TRP A 36 -15.20 -2.06 -12.41
C TRP A 36 -14.93 -0.68 -13.03
N ALA A 37 -14.17 -0.61 -14.13
CA ALA A 37 -13.93 0.65 -14.84
C ALA A 37 -15.23 1.24 -15.41
N GLU A 38 -16.09 0.43 -16.01
CA GLU A 38 -17.41 0.83 -16.52
C GLU A 38 -18.35 1.28 -15.39
N LEU A 39 -18.42 0.52 -14.30
CA LEU A 39 -19.21 0.86 -13.11
C LEU A 39 -18.80 2.22 -12.55
N ARG A 40 -17.50 2.55 -12.55
CA ARG A 40 -17.04 3.88 -12.15
C ARG A 40 -17.62 4.99 -13.02
N VAL A 41 -17.59 4.83 -14.34
CA VAL A 41 -18.13 5.82 -15.29
C VAL A 41 -19.64 5.96 -15.11
N GLU A 42 -20.34 4.86 -14.91
CA GLU A 42 -21.78 4.85 -14.66
C GLU A 42 -22.13 5.55 -13.34
N LEU A 43 -21.41 5.27 -12.25
CA LEU A 43 -21.62 5.95 -10.96
C LEU A 43 -21.33 7.46 -11.04
N LEU A 44 -20.33 7.89 -11.81
CA LEU A 44 -20.07 9.30 -12.07
C LEU A 44 -21.24 9.95 -12.82
N THR A 45 -21.72 9.29 -13.87
CA THR A 45 -22.84 9.75 -14.70
C THR A 45 -24.12 9.83 -13.90
N ALA A 46 -24.46 8.79 -13.15
CA ALA A 46 -25.64 8.75 -12.30
C ALA A 46 -25.57 9.81 -11.18
N SER A 47 -24.40 10.06 -10.60
CA SER A 47 -24.20 11.13 -9.62
C SER A 47 -24.37 12.53 -10.20
N ALA A 48 -23.99 12.76 -11.46
CA ALA A 48 -24.13 14.06 -12.13
C ALA A 48 -25.59 14.42 -12.41
N VAL A 49 -26.47 13.43 -12.54
CA VAL A 49 -27.92 13.62 -12.78
C VAL A 49 -28.67 14.03 -11.50
N LEU A 50 -28.10 13.80 -10.32
CA LEU A 50 -28.64 14.19 -9.01
C LEU A 50 -28.37 15.69 -8.74
N ASN A 51 -29.07 16.58 -9.44
CA ASN A 51 -29.07 18.02 -9.13
C ASN A 51 -29.87 18.29 -7.85
N GLY A 52 -29.26 18.75 -6.77
CA GLY A 52 -30.03 19.23 -5.61
C GLY A 52 -29.23 19.50 -4.35
N ASP A 53 -28.70 18.47 -3.71
CA ASP A 53 -27.86 18.58 -2.53
C ASP A 53 -26.74 17.57 -2.68
N LYS A 54 -25.49 18.01 -2.49
CA LYS A 54 -24.31 17.15 -2.64
C LYS A 54 -24.54 15.88 -1.82
N PRO A 55 -24.91 14.73 -2.44
CA PRO A 55 -24.83 13.48 -1.72
C PRO A 55 -23.36 13.32 -1.36
N ASN A 56 -23.09 12.66 -0.25
CA ASN A 56 -21.78 12.54 0.38
C ASN A 56 -20.77 11.88 -0.58
N SER A 57 -20.32 12.58 -1.64
CA SER A 57 -19.59 12.00 -2.78
C SER A 57 -18.26 11.43 -2.31
N SER A 58 -17.72 12.01 -1.24
CA SER A 58 -16.55 11.51 -0.53
C SER A 58 -16.77 10.10 0.07
N GLN A 59 -17.97 9.79 0.57
CA GLN A 59 -18.31 8.51 1.16
C GLN A 59 -18.49 7.44 0.09
N LEU A 60 -19.24 7.72 -0.99
CA LEU A 60 -19.41 6.79 -2.11
C LEU A 60 -18.05 6.36 -2.67
N TRP A 61 -17.16 7.32 -2.98
CA TRP A 61 -15.84 7.00 -3.54
C TRP A 61 -14.95 6.26 -2.54
N ARG A 62 -15.03 6.57 -1.25
CA ARG A 62 -14.32 5.82 -0.20
C ARG A 62 -14.79 4.36 -0.16
N LEU A 63 -16.10 4.13 -0.19
CA LEU A 63 -16.69 2.80 -0.20
C LEU A 63 -16.37 2.03 -1.48
N TYR A 64 -16.52 2.66 -2.64
CA TYR A 64 -16.17 2.12 -3.95
C TYR A 64 -14.73 1.60 -3.96
N TRP A 65 -13.78 2.45 -3.59
CA TRP A 65 -12.37 2.11 -3.62
C TRP A 65 -11.96 1.07 -2.58
N SER A 66 -12.64 1.05 -1.43
CA SER A 66 -12.44 0.01 -0.42
C SER A 66 -12.99 -1.36 -0.88
N SER A 67 -14.14 -1.36 -1.56
CA SER A 67 -14.80 -2.55 -2.10
C SER A 67 -14.00 -3.12 -3.27
N HIS A 68 -13.59 -2.26 -4.20
CA HIS A 68 -12.68 -2.58 -5.29
C HIS A 68 -11.39 -3.26 -4.80
N GLN A 69 -10.73 -2.69 -3.79
CA GLN A 69 -9.51 -3.28 -3.23
C GLN A 69 -9.75 -4.67 -2.63
N ARG A 70 -10.86 -4.86 -1.89
CA ARG A 70 -11.23 -6.16 -1.32
C ARG A 70 -11.58 -7.19 -2.39
N PHE A 71 -12.29 -6.75 -3.44
CA PHE A 71 -12.65 -7.59 -4.59
C PHE A 71 -11.41 -8.20 -5.24
N PHE A 72 -10.44 -7.38 -5.68
CA PHE A 72 -9.26 -7.89 -6.37
C PHE A 72 -8.30 -8.65 -5.46
N ARG A 73 -8.26 -8.35 -4.15
CA ARG A 73 -7.57 -9.21 -3.18
C ARG A 73 -8.15 -10.62 -3.15
N HIS A 74 -9.48 -10.70 -3.11
CA HIS A 74 -10.18 -11.99 -3.09
C HIS A 74 -9.92 -12.75 -4.40
N MET A 75 -9.97 -12.06 -5.56
CA MET A 75 -9.59 -12.64 -6.84
C MET A 75 -8.17 -13.22 -6.80
N CYS A 76 -7.18 -12.48 -6.28
CA CYS A 76 -5.81 -12.96 -6.15
C CYS A 76 -5.71 -14.18 -5.21
N MET A 77 -6.47 -14.20 -4.11
CA MET A 77 -6.51 -15.36 -3.20
C MET A 77 -7.07 -16.60 -3.90
N SER A 78 -8.19 -16.47 -4.61
CA SER A 78 -8.77 -17.58 -5.39
C SER A 78 -7.82 -18.08 -6.47
N ALA A 79 -7.10 -17.18 -7.16
CA ALA A 79 -6.08 -17.54 -8.15
C ALA A 79 -4.96 -18.42 -7.58
N LYS A 80 -4.68 -18.33 -6.27
CA LYS A 80 -3.64 -19.11 -5.58
C LYS A 80 -4.14 -20.46 -5.04
N VAL A 81 -5.44 -20.74 -5.09
CA VAL A 81 -6.03 -21.99 -4.59
C VAL A 81 -5.44 -23.22 -5.29
N PRO A 82 -5.37 -23.30 -6.64
CA PRO A 82 -4.83 -24.47 -7.32
C PRO A 82 -3.38 -24.78 -6.91
N ALA A 83 -2.52 -23.76 -6.86
CA ALA A 83 -1.14 -23.89 -6.41
C ALA A 83 -1.05 -24.34 -4.94
N THR A 84 -1.87 -23.78 -4.07
CA THR A 84 -1.93 -24.14 -2.64
C THR A 84 -2.32 -25.59 -2.44
N VAL A 85 -3.35 -26.07 -3.15
CA VAL A 85 -3.82 -27.45 -3.09
C VAL A 85 -2.74 -28.40 -3.61
N ARG A 86 -2.08 -28.08 -4.74
CA ARG A 86 -0.95 -28.88 -5.27
C ARG A 86 0.18 -29.00 -4.26
N LEU A 87 0.61 -27.89 -3.66
CA LEU A 87 1.69 -27.87 -2.66
C LEU A 87 1.33 -28.61 -1.38
N ALA A 88 0.07 -28.50 -0.94
CA ALA A 88 -0.43 -29.24 0.22
C ALA A 88 -0.44 -30.75 -0.05
N LYS A 89 -0.98 -31.18 -1.19
CA LYS A 89 -1.00 -32.60 -1.60
C LYS A 89 0.43 -33.16 -1.72
N GLN A 90 1.35 -32.39 -2.31
CA GLN A 90 2.75 -32.77 -2.38
C GLN A 90 3.39 -32.97 -1.00
N ALA A 91 3.20 -32.02 -0.08
CA ALA A 91 3.71 -32.14 1.28
C ALA A 91 3.15 -33.37 2.02
N LEU A 92 1.87 -33.69 1.82
CA LEU A 92 1.27 -34.90 2.39
C LEU A 92 1.87 -36.19 1.81
N MET A 93 2.20 -36.22 0.51
CA MET A 93 2.90 -37.35 -0.12
C MET A 93 4.34 -37.52 0.40
N GLU A 94 5.00 -36.43 0.80
CA GLU A 94 6.32 -36.41 1.43
C GLU A 94 6.30 -36.75 2.94
N ASP A 95 5.18 -37.29 3.45
CA ASP A 95 4.93 -37.60 4.86
C ASP A 95 5.05 -36.40 5.83
N LYS A 96 4.73 -35.20 5.33
CA LYS A 96 4.70 -33.95 6.12
C LYS A 96 3.27 -33.57 6.52
N CYS A 97 3.14 -32.60 7.42
CA CYS A 97 1.86 -32.00 7.80
C CYS A 97 1.77 -30.56 7.30
N VAL A 98 0.58 -30.14 6.90
CA VAL A 98 0.37 -28.85 6.24
C VAL A 98 -0.37 -27.89 7.16
N VAL A 99 0.09 -26.65 7.22
CA VAL A 99 -0.62 -25.53 7.85
C VAL A 99 -0.80 -24.44 6.79
N ILE A 100 -2.03 -24.09 6.46
CA ILE A 100 -2.36 -23.04 5.50
C ILE A 100 -2.84 -21.81 6.29
N GLY A 101 -2.19 -20.68 6.08
CA GLY A 101 -2.57 -19.42 6.70
C GLY A 101 -3.17 -18.42 5.72
N LEU A 102 -4.29 -17.81 6.13
CA LEU A 102 -5.01 -16.76 5.40
C LEU A 102 -5.50 -15.67 6.37
N GLN A 103 -5.76 -14.45 5.90
CA GLN A 103 -6.29 -13.39 6.76
C GLN A 103 -7.83 -13.32 6.66
N SER A 104 -8.37 -13.36 5.45
CA SER A 104 -9.81 -13.21 5.19
C SER A 104 -10.51 -14.55 4.95
N THR A 105 -11.53 -14.87 5.74
CA THR A 105 -12.35 -16.09 5.63
C THR A 105 -13.56 -15.95 4.70
N GLY A 106 -13.94 -14.71 4.34
CA GLY A 106 -15.13 -14.44 3.53
C GLY A 106 -16.49 -14.69 4.22
N GLU A 107 -16.49 -15.06 5.51
CA GLU A 107 -17.68 -15.51 6.27
C GLU A 107 -18.88 -14.57 6.16
N ALA A 108 -18.68 -13.26 6.36
CA ALA A 108 -19.79 -12.30 6.35
C ALA A 108 -20.59 -12.34 5.03
N ARG A 109 -19.94 -12.68 3.91
CA ARG A 109 -20.61 -12.83 2.62
C ARG A 109 -21.33 -14.16 2.51
N THR A 110 -20.74 -15.23 3.02
CA THR A 110 -21.37 -16.54 3.12
C THR A 110 -22.67 -16.48 3.95
N GLU A 111 -22.64 -15.84 5.13
CA GLU A 111 -23.83 -15.73 6.00
C GLU A 111 -24.94 -14.86 5.38
N GLU A 112 -24.60 -13.74 4.76
CA GLU A 112 -25.56 -12.88 4.07
C GLU A 112 -26.26 -13.62 2.92
N ALA A 113 -25.51 -14.34 2.08
CA ALA A 113 -26.08 -15.10 0.97
C ALA A 113 -26.89 -16.31 1.46
N VAL A 114 -26.48 -17.00 2.53
CA VAL A 114 -27.30 -18.06 3.16
C VAL A 114 -28.62 -17.49 3.71
N THR A 115 -28.59 -16.28 4.27
CA THR A 115 -29.82 -15.59 4.72
C THR A 115 -30.74 -15.24 3.55
N LYS A 116 -30.17 -14.91 2.38
CA LYS A 116 -30.90 -14.49 1.17
C LYS A 116 -31.44 -15.66 0.34
N TYR A 117 -30.66 -16.72 0.18
CA TYR A 117 -30.94 -17.82 -0.75
C TYR A 117 -31.32 -19.14 -0.05
N GLY A 118 -31.11 -19.24 1.27
CA GLY A 118 -31.40 -20.44 2.06
C GLY A 118 -30.16 -21.27 2.41
N LEU A 119 -30.40 -22.40 3.08
CA LEU A 119 -29.35 -23.29 3.60
C LEU A 119 -28.76 -24.24 2.54
N GLU A 120 -29.50 -24.51 1.46
CA GLU A 120 -29.08 -25.36 0.35
C GLU A 120 -28.84 -24.49 -0.88
N LEU A 121 -27.66 -24.62 -1.48
CA LEU A 121 -27.22 -23.82 -2.62
C LEU A 121 -26.67 -24.73 -3.72
N ASP A 122 -26.70 -24.25 -4.96
CA ASP A 122 -26.24 -25.03 -6.13
C ASP A 122 -24.71 -25.24 -6.16
N ASP A 123 -23.94 -24.27 -5.67
CA ASP A 123 -22.49 -24.36 -5.50
C ASP A 123 -22.00 -23.38 -4.42
N PHE A 124 -20.70 -23.39 -4.14
CA PHE A 124 -20.07 -22.44 -3.22
C PHE A 124 -20.33 -20.98 -3.59
N ILE A 125 -20.41 -20.13 -2.57
CA ILE A 125 -20.68 -18.70 -2.76
C ILE A 125 -19.42 -18.00 -3.31
N SER A 126 -19.59 -17.24 -4.39
CA SER A 126 -18.56 -16.33 -4.88
C SER A 126 -18.51 -15.06 -4.02
N GLY A 127 -17.48 -14.97 -3.16
CA GLY A 127 -17.22 -13.80 -2.33
C GLY A 127 -17.07 -12.48 -3.13
N PRO A 128 -16.35 -12.45 -4.26
CA PRO A 128 -16.27 -11.28 -5.13
C PRO A 128 -17.64 -10.84 -5.67
N ARG A 129 -18.49 -11.81 -6.09
CA ARG A 129 -19.83 -11.53 -6.62
C ARG A 129 -20.73 -10.87 -5.57
N GLU A 130 -20.85 -11.47 -4.39
CA GLU A 130 -21.71 -10.95 -3.32
C GLU A 130 -21.24 -9.57 -2.83
N LEU A 131 -19.92 -9.35 -2.77
CA LEU A 131 -19.37 -8.02 -2.45
C LEU A 131 -19.82 -6.96 -3.46
N LEU A 132 -19.79 -7.29 -4.74
CA LEU A 132 -20.13 -6.36 -5.83
C LEU A 132 -21.64 -6.09 -5.91
N LEU A 133 -22.46 -7.15 -5.77
CA LEU A 133 -23.92 -7.05 -5.68
C LEU A 133 -24.33 -6.12 -4.53
N LYS A 134 -23.84 -6.41 -3.31
CA LYS A 134 -24.15 -5.59 -2.13
C LYS A 134 -23.74 -4.14 -2.31
N PHE A 135 -22.54 -3.90 -2.85
CA PHE A 135 -22.06 -2.54 -3.08
C PHE A 135 -23.02 -1.76 -3.98
N VAL A 136 -23.45 -2.33 -5.11
CA VAL A 136 -24.39 -1.67 -6.04
C VAL A 136 -25.79 -1.57 -5.44
N GLU A 137 -26.28 -2.60 -4.75
CA GLU A 137 -27.59 -2.60 -4.09
C GLU A 137 -27.71 -1.45 -3.07
N GLU A 138 -26.68 -1.22 -2.25
CA GLU A 138 -26.71 -0.24 -1.16
C GLU A 138 -26.25 1.17 -1.56
N ASN A 139 -25.36 1.31 -2.55
CA ASN A 139 -24.64 2.57 -2.79
C ASN A 139 -24.90 3.17 -4.18
N TYR A 140 -25.69 2.53 -5.05
CA TYR A 140 -26.01 3.11 -6.35
C TYR A 140 -26.83 4.41 -6.17
N PRO A 141 -26.38 5.54 -6.75
CA PRO A 141 -27.03 6.83 -6.60
C PRO A 141 -28.40 6.83 -7.30
N LEU A 142 -29.47 6.91 -6.50
CA LEU A 142 -30.85 7.03 -6.98
C LEU A 142 -31.40 8.43 -6.67
N PRO A 143 -32.23 9.00 -7.55
CA PRO A 143 -33.01 10.19 -7.24
C PRO A 143 -33.92 9.98 -6.03
N GLU A 144 -34.43 11.08 -5.46
CA GLU A 144 -35.45 11.01 -4.42
C GLU A 144 -36.62 10.15 -4.89
N LYS A 145 -37.03 9.21 -4.03
CA LYS A 145 -38.17 8.35 -4.32
C LYS A 145 -39.44 9.20 -4.24
N PRO A 146 -40.31 9.22 -5.27
CA PRO A 146 -41.57 9.94 -5.19
C PRO A 146 -42.43 9.38 -4.04
N GLU A 147 -42.85 10.24 -3.12
CA GLU A 147 -43.81 9.87 -2.08
C GLU A 147 -45.22 9.75 -2.69
N PRO A 148 -46.06 8.82 -2.21
CA PRO A 148 -47.44 8.70 -2.67
C PRO A 148 -48.24 9.96 -2.30
N ASP A 149 -49.03 10.47 -3.25
CA ASP A 149 -49.78 11.72 -3.13
C ASP A 149 -50.68 11.76 -1.88
N GLN A 150 -50.30 12.56 -0.88
CA GLN A 150 -51.23 13.08 0.12
C GLN A 150 -51.69 14.48 -0.32
N GLU A 151 -52.54 14.53 -1.35
CA GLU A 151 -53.05 15.79 -1.93
C GLU A 151 -53.70 16.69 -0.86
N GLU A 152 -54.35 16.10 0.16
CA GLU A 152 -55.01 16.86 1.22
C GLU A 152 -54.06 17.56 2.22
N GLU A 153 -52.94 16.95 2.59
CA GLU A 153 -51.99 17.57 3.54
C GLU A 153 -51.22 18.72 2.88
N THR A 154 -50.92 18.57 1.60
CA THR A 154 -50.10 19.52 0.85
C THR A 154 -50.86 20.77 0.44
N VAL A 155 -52.16 20.63 0.12
CA VAL A 155 -53.08 21.77 -0.03
C VAL A 155 -53.22 22.55 1.27
N LYS A 156 -53.31 21.88 2.42
CA LYS A 156 -53.33 22.53 3.75
C LYS A 156 -52.03 23.29 4.04
N GLU A 157 -50.87 22.76 3.63
CA GLU A 157 -49.58 23.42 3.83
C GLU A 157 -49.39 24.67 2.95
N LEU A 158 -49.87 24.64 1.70
CA LEU A 158 -49.92 25.83 0.82
C LEU A 158 -50.86 26.91 1.34
N GLN A 159 -52.04 26.50 1.83
CA GLN A 159 -52.98 27.42 2.46
C GLN A 159 -52.32 28.07 3.68
N ARG A 160 -51.65 27.31 4.55
CA ARG A 160 -50.87 27.85 5.69
C ARG A 160 -49.77 28.82 5.26
N LYS A 161 -48.94 28.47 4.26
CA LYS A 161 -47.87 29.36 3.76
C LYS A 161 -48.40 30.65 3.13
N ARG A 162 -49.59 30.62 2.52
CA ARG A 162 -50.27 31.81 1.97
C ARG A 162 -50.90 32.69 3.07
N HIS A 163 -51.42 32.09 4.14
CA HIS A 163 -51.90 32.83 5.32
C HIS A 163 -50.79 33.59 6.06
N SER A 164 -49.57 33.06 6.07
CA SER A 164 -48.41 33.73 6.69
C SER A 164 -47.81 34.87 5.86
N ALA A 165 -48.29 35.07 4.62
CA ALA A 165 -47.72 36.01 3.65
C ALA A 165 -48.63 37.24 3.39
N THR A 166 -49.42 37.68 4.37
CA THR A 166 -50.12 38.99 4.30
C THR A 166 -49.16 40.17 4.54
N PRO A 167 -49.38 41.32 3.89
CA PRO A 167 -48.40 42.39 3.76
C PRO A 167 -48.45 43.34 4.95
N GLY A 168 -47.49 43.24 5.88
CA GLY A 168 -47.53 44.08 7.07
C GLY A 168 -46.25 44.27 7.87
N VAL A 169 -45.07 43.80 7.43
CA VAL A 169 -43.79 44.26 8.00
C VAL A 169 -42.72 44.29 6.91
N SER A 170 -42.30 45.50 6.53
CA SER A 170 -41.17 45.75 5.65
C SER A 170 -39.86 45.33 6.32
N PHE A 171 -39.35 44.13 6.04
CA PHE A 171 -37.94 43.83 6.26
C PHE A 171 -37.10 44.37 5.09
N LYS A 172 -36.57 45.59 5.26
CA LYS A 172 -35.42 46.04 4.49
C LYS A 172 -34.16 45.31 4.96
N GLY A 173 -33.64 44.46 4.07
CA GLY A 173 -32.21 44.29 3.85
C GLY A 173 -31.45 43.36 4.78
N ARG A 174 -31.08 42.17 4.28
CA ARG A 174 -29.78 41.58 4.61
C ARG A 174 -29.15 40.90 3.41
N VAL A 175 -28.15 41.58 2.86
CA VAL A 175 -27.08 41.01 2.06
C VAL A 175 -26.23 40.08 2.95
N ARG A 176 -25.79 38.98 2.34
CA ARG A 176 -24.87 37.95 2.86
C ARG A 176 -23.69 38.50 3.69
N LYS A 177 -23.31 37.77 4.75
CA LYS A 177 -21.93 37.31 4.92
C LYS A 177 -21.79 36.14 5.89
N VAL A 178 -20.93 35.22 5.47
CA VAL A 178 -20.39 34.03 6.13
C VAL A 178 -19.43 34.43 7.25
N ALA A 179 -19.43 33.75 8.41
CA ALA A 179 -18.25 33.12 9.01
C ALA A 179 -18.44 32.62 10.47
N LYS A 180 -17.92 31.40 10.68
CA LYS A 180 -17.23 30.86 11.88
C LYS A 180 -17.99 30.55 13.19
N TRP A 181 -18.03 29.24 13.46
CA TRP A 181 -17.85 28.62 14.79
C TRP A 181 -16.50 29.08 15.41
N ASN A 182 -16.31 29.25 16.72
CA ASN A 182 -16.28 28.24 17.80
C ASN A 182 -16.06 28.97 19.20
N PRO A 183 -15.85 28.31 20.37
CA PRO A 183 -16.77 28.31 21.53
C PRO A 183 -16.24 28.95 22.86
N ALA A 184 -17.11 28.90 23.89
CA ALA A 184 -16.90 28.97 25.35
C ALA A 184 -16.41 30.29 26.00
N SER A 185 -17.20 30.81 26.95
CA SER A 185 -16.73 31.51 28.15
C SER A 185 -17.88 31.61 29.16
N ASP A 186 -17.61 31.12 30.37
CA ASP A 186 -18.36 31.42 31.60
C ASP A 186 -18.29 32.92 31.93
N GLY A 187 -19.26 33.42 32.69
CA GLY A 187 -19.30 34.79 33.20
C GLY A 187 -20.63 35.13 33.86
N GLU A 188 -20.65 34.99 35.18
CA GLU A 188 -21.67 35.44 36.12
C GLU A 188 -22.04 36.92 35.96
N SER A 189 -23.30 37.29 36.23
CA SER A 189 -23.65 38.33 37.22
C SER A 189 -25.16 38.61 37.19
N ASP A 190 -25.80 38.35 38.34
CA ASP A 190 -27.08 38.93 38.73
C ASP A 190 -27.01 40.47 38.71
N GLU A 191 -28.13 41.13 38.43
CA GLU A 191 -28.53 42.36 39.14
C GLU A 191 -30.02 42.68 38.93
N ASP A 192 -30.65 43.05 40.04
CA ASP A 192 -32.06 43.30 40.30
C ASP A 192 -32.67 44.46 39.51
N SER A 193 -34.00 44.45 39.35
CA SER A 193 -34.91 45.37 40.10
C SER A 193 -36.30 45.52 39.46
N GLU A 194 -37.27 45.60 40.36
CA GLU A 194 -38.70 45.84 40.16
C GLU A 194 -39.00 47.20 39.51
N SER A 195 -40.10 47.29 38.77
CA SER A 195 -41.10 48.35 39.03
C SER A 195 -42.43 48.07 38.33
N ASP A 196 -43.50 48.20 39.12
CA ASP A 196 -44.88 48.38 38.72
C ASP A 196 -45.02 49.57 37.76
N SER A 197 -45.78 49.37 36.66
CA SER A 197 -46.66 50.42 36.14
C SER A 197 -47.74 49.78 35.28
N ALA A 198 -48.99 49.87 35.73
CA ALA A 198 -50.13 49.87 34.82
C ALA A 198 -49.98 51.04 33.82
N PRO A 199 -50.51 50.89 32.60
CA PRO A 199 -51.60 51.80 32.25
C PRO A 199 -52.73 51.15 31.45
N GLU A 200 -53.93 51.56 31.86
CA GLU A 200 -55.06 52.05 31.06
C GLU A 200 -55.57 51.31 29.81
N SER A 201 -56.88 51.12 29.85
CA SER A 201 -57.80 50.82 28.78
C SER A 201 -57.71 51.77 27.57
N THR A 202 -57.69 51.20 26.36
CA THR A 202 -58.28 51.80 25.16
C THR A 202 -58.81 50.73 24.20
N GLU A 203 -60.12 50.77 24.00
CA GLU A 203 -60.85 50.75 22.73
C GLU A 203 -60.58 49.65 21.67
N SER A 204 -61.67 49.03 21.24
CA SER A 204 -61.76 48.10 20.12
C SER A 204 -61.47 48.80 18.78
N ASP A 205 -60.40 48.40 18.11
CA ASP A 205 -60.21 48.65 16.68
C ASP A 205 -61.13 47.72 15.86
N ASP A 206 -62.34 48.18 15.57
CA ASP A 206 -63.15 47.68 14.46
C ASP A 206 -62.45 48.10 13.15
N GLU A 207 -61.54 47.26 12.63
CA GLU A 207 -60.99 47.44 11.28
C GLU A 207 -62.13 47.51 10.23
N PHE A 208 -62.14 48.55 9.41
CA PHE A 208 -63.15 48.80 8.38
C PHE A 208 -63.28 47.62 7.39
N GLN A 209 -64.27 46.75 7.61
CA GLN A 209 -64.56 45.61 6.74
C GLN A 209 -65.32 46.05 5.48
N ILE A 210 -64.58 46.36 4.43
CA ILE A 210 -65.10 46.75 3.10
C ILE A 210 -64.98 45.60 2.10
N CYS A 211 -65.91 45.52 1.14
CA CYS A 211 -65.78 44.59 0.03
C CYS A 211 -64.62 45.01 -0.89
N GLU A 212 -63.60 44.18 -1.04
CA GLU A 212 -62.42 44.50 -1.87
C GLU A 212 -62.69 44.55 -3.39
N MET A 213 -63.90 44.18 -3.84
CA MET A 213 -64.26 44.18 -5.27
C MET A 213 -65.04 45.43 -5.69
N CYS A 214 -65.94 45.94 -4.83
CA CYS A 214 -66.72 47.15 -5.11
C CYS A 214 -66.33 48.34 -4.22
N ASN A 215 -65.45 48.11 -3.24
CA ASN A 215 -64.92 49.11 -2.31
C ASN A 215 -66.00 49.87 -1.53
N THR A 216 -67.12 49.21 -1.24
CA THR A 216 -68.26 49.75 -0.47
C THR A 216 -68.43 49.04 0.87
N GLU A 217 -69.01 49.76 1.84
CA GLU A 217 -69.37 49.31 3.19
C GLU A 217 -70.79 48.74 3.29
N GLU A 218 -71.56 48.84 2.21
CA GLU A 218 -72.94 48.35 2.15
C GLU A 218 -72.99 46.84 2.38
N GLU A 219 -73.99 46.34 3.13
CA GLU A 219 -74.15 44.91 3.43
C GLU A 219 -72.99 44.19 4.18
N ARG A 220 -72.22 44.91 5.01
CA ARG A 220 -71.17 44.37 5.94
C ARG A 220 -71.41 42.97 6.50
N LYS A 221 -72.64 42.65 6.93
CA LYS A 221 -73.00 41.36 7.56
C LYS A 221 -73.03 40.18 6.58
N LYS A 222 -72.89 40.41 5.27
CA LYS A 222 -72.95 39.41 4.20
C LYS A 222 -71.61 39.25 3.45
N LEU A 223 -70.52 39.83 3.96
CA LEU A 223 -69.19 39.67 3.36
C LEU A 223 -68.69 38.23 3.51
N LEU A 224 -68.18 37.66 2.43
CA LEU A 224 -67.50 36.37 2.41
C LEU A 224 -66.01 36.58 2.55
N GLN A 225 -65.40 35.90 3.52
CA GLN A 225 -63.95 35.89 3.67
C GLN A 225 -63.36 34.70 2.92
N CYS A 226 -62.43 34.98 1.99
CA CYS A 226 -61.67 33.92 1.34
C CYS A 226 -60.73 33.25 2.35
N SER A 227 -60.90 31.94 2.56
CA SER A 227 -60.09 31.12 3.47
C SER A 227 -58.65 30.92 3.00
N CYS A 228 -58.18 31.55 1.92
CA CYS A 228 -56.81 31.43 1.41
C CYS A 228 -56.04 32.75 1.43
N CYS A 229 -56.71 33.89 1.23
CA CYS A 229 -56.07 35.21 1.14
C CYS A 229 -56.70 36.26 2.06
N GLY A 230 -57.73 35.92 2.83
CA GLY A 230 -58.37 36.81 3.80
C GLY A 230 -59.27 37.89 3.21
N LYS A 231 -59.34 38.02 1.87
CA LYS A 231 -60.15 39.03 1.18
C LYS A 231 -61.63 38.89 1.51
N LEU A 232 -62.27 40.02 1.81
CA LEU A 232 -63.70 40.17 2.06
C LEU A 232 -64.41 40.61 0.78
N VAL A 233 -65.42 39.85 0.33
CA VAL A 233 -66.15 40.13 -0.91
C VAL A 233 -67.64 39.85 -0.78
N HIS A 234 -68.49 40.62 -1.46
CA HIS A 234 -69.92 40.31 -1.52
C HIS A 234 -70.17 39.09 -2.42
N PRO A 235 -71.09 38.18 -2.04
CA PRO A 235 -71.51 37.06 -2.88
C PRO A 235 -71.99 37.49 -4.28
N ALA A 236 -72.63 38.66 -4.37
CA ALA A 236 -73.13 39.25 -5.62
C ALA A 236 -72.05 39.93 -6.48
N CYS A 237 -70.91 40.32 -5.89
CA CYS A 237 -69.78 40.91 -6.61
C CYS A 237 -68.85 39.87 -7.23
N LEU A 238 -69.10 38.58 -6.98
CA LEU A 238 -68.40 37.47 -7.63
C LEU A 238 -68.99 37.23 -9.02
N VAL A 239 -68.14 36.79 -9.94
CA VAL A 239 -68.57 36.41 -11.29
C VAL A 239 -68.23 34.92 -11.49
N PRO A 240 -69.24 34.03 -11.59
CA PRO A 240 -70.68 34.28 -11.46
C PRO A 240 -71.10 34.54 -9.99
N PRO A 241 -72.24 35.25 -9.75
CA PRO A 241 -72.75 35.53 -8.41
C PRO A 241 -73.12 34.24 -7.65
N ILE A 242 -72.70 34.13 -6.39
CA ILE A 242 -73.03 32.96 -5.56
C ILE A 242 -74.37 33.22 -4.85
N THR A 243 -75.35 32.35 -5.08
CA THR A 243 -76.70 32.44 -4.50
C THR A 243 -77.08 31.26 -3.59
N ASP A 244 -76.20 30.26 -3.46
CA ASP A 244 -76.42 29.03 -2.70
C ASP A 244 -75.75 29.03 -1.31
N VAL A 245 -76.07 28.02 -0.48
CA VAL A 245 -75.48 27.80 0.86
C VAL A 245 -73.97 27.61 0.76
N ILE A 246 -73.21 28.50 1.41
CA ILE A 246 -71.76 28.55 1.30
C ILE A 246 -71.14 27.67 2.38
N PRO A 247 -70.24 26.73 2.03
CA PRO A 247 -69.54 25.92 3.03
C PRO A 247 -68.60 26.78 3.89
N ASP A 248 -68.38 26.38 5.14
CA ASP A 248 -67.55 27.10 6.14
C ASP A 248 -66.10 27.43 5.70
N LYS A 249 -65.62 26.84 4.60
CA LYS A 249 -64.31 27.10 3.99
C LYS A 249 -64.46 27.41 2.50
N TRP A 250 -64.61 28.69 2.16
CA TRP A 250 -64.73 29.16 0.77
C TRP A 250 -63.47 29.88 0.29
N SER A 251 -63.05 29.64 -0.96
CA SER A 251 -61.90 30.30 -1.60
C SER A 251 -62.28 31.01 -2.90
N CYS A 252 -61.76 32.22 -3.14
CA CYS A 252 -62.06 32.99 -4.34
C CYS A 252 -61.48 32.37 -5.63
N TYR A 253 -62.03 32.74 -6.80
CA TYR A 253 -61.67 32.19 -8.11
C TYR A 253 -60.15 32.28 -8.40
N SER A 254 -59.51 33.44 -8.14
CA SER A 254 -58.07 33.61 -8.35
C SER A 254 -57.21 32.74 -7.42
N CYS A 255 -57.65 32.50 -6.17
CA CYS A 255 -56.96 31.58 -5.28
C CYS A 255 -57.16 30.13 -5.69
N LYS A 256 -58.33 29.78 -6.23
CA LYS A 256 -58.63 28.45 -6.78
C LYS A 256 -57.75 28.17 -8.00
N GLU A 257 -57.71 29.09 -8.96
CA GLU A 257 -56.87 29.00 -10.17
C GLU A 257 -55.37 28.85 -9.82
N LYS A 258 -54.82 29.69 -8.94
CA LYS A 258 -53.41 29.56 -8.47
C LYS A 258 -53.13 28.28 -7.67
N THR A 259 -54.16 27.64 -7.11
CA THR A 259 -54.02 26.36 -6.39
C THR A 259 -54.05 25.22 -7.39
N ASP A 260 -54.95 25.27 -8.37
CA ASP A 260 -55.06 24.31 -9.46
C ASP A 260 -53.79 24.32 -10.33
N GLU A 261 -53.26 25.51 -10.68
CA GLU A 261 -51.97 25.68 -11.38
C GLU A 261 -50.80 25.06 -10.59
N TYR A 262 -50.74 25.30 -9.28
CA TYR A 262 -49.72 24.72 -8.42
C TYR A 262 -49.85 23.20 -8.36
N ILE A 263 -51.06 22.67 -8.17
CA ILE A 263 -51.32 21.22 -8.13
C ILE A 263 -50.92 20.59 -9.46
N GLN A 264 -51.25 21.21 -10.59
CA GLN A 264 -50.88 20.74 -11.92
C GLN A 264 -49.36 20.77 -12.14
N ALA A 265 -48.68 21.86 -11.74
CA ALA A 265 -47.23 21.96 -11.80
C ALA A 265 -46.54 20.94 -10.89
N ARG A 266 -47.09 20.68 -9.70
CA ARG A 266 -46.60 19.67 -8.77
C ARG A 266 -46.81 18.25 -9.30
N ARG A 267 -47.98 17.94 -9.85
CA ARG A 267 -48.25 16.65 -10.52
C ARG A 267 -47.28 16.43 -11.67
N ALA A 268 -47.06 17.44 -12.52
CA ALA A 268 -46.08 17.38 -13.60
C ALA A 268 -44.65 17.15 -13.07
N TYR A 269 -44.27 17.81 -11.97
CA TYR A 269 -42.99 17.61 -11.29
C TYR A 269 -42.84 16.19 -10.72
N ILE A 270 -43.86 15.65 -10.06
CA ILE A 270 -43.86 14.28 -9.51
C ILE A 270 -43.78 13.24 -10.62
N VAL A 271 -44.50 13.43 -11.73
CA VAL A 271 -44.42 12.55 -12.91
C VAL A 271 -43.01 12.55 -13.49
N GLU A 272 -42.40 13.72 -13.64
CA GLU A 272 -41.02 13.85 -14.12
C GLU A 272 -40.01 13.24 -13.13
N LEU A 273 -40.21 13.40 -11.82
CA LEU A 273 -39.38 12.79 -10.78
C LEU A 273 -39.49 11.26 -10.79
N SER A 274 -40.71 10.71 -10.93
CA SER A 274 -40.96 9.26 -11.04
C SER A 274 -40.26 8.69 -12.27
N LYS A 275 -40.39 9.36 -13.42
CA LYS A 275 -39.71 8.95 -14.65
C LYS A 275 -38.18 8.89 -14.49
N ARG A 276 -37.58 9.87 -13.81
CA ARG A 276 -36.14 9.88 -13.51
C ARG A 276 -35.75 8.76 -12.55
N TYR A 277 -36.55 8.53 -11.52
CA TYR A 277 -36.33 7.46 -10.54
C TYR A 277 -36.41 6.08 -11.19
N GLU A 278 -37.43 5.81 -12.00
CA GLU A 278 -37.60 4.56 -12.74
C GLU A 278 -36.45 4.30 -13.70
N ALA A 279 -36.04 5.30 -14.49
CA ALA A 279 -34.90 5.17 -15.40
C ALA A 279 -33.57 4.89 -14.66
N ALA A 280 -33.36 5.49 -13.49
CA ALA A 280 -32.19 5.20 -12.65
C ALA A 280 -32.25 3.79 -12.03
N SER A 281 -33.44 3.37 -11.60
CA SER A 281 -33.68 2.02 -11.05
C SER A 281 -33.50 0.92 -12.10
N GLU A 282 -33.91 1.18 -13.35
CA GLU A 282 -33.68 0.26 -14.48
C GLU A 282 -32.19 0.09 -14.77
N ARG A 283 -31.43 1.20 -14.80
CA ARG A 283 -29.95 1.15 -14.95
C ARG A 283 -29.30 0.35 -13.82
N LYS A 284 -29.69 0.61 -12.57
CA LYS A 284 -29.24 -0.18 -11.40
C LYS A 284 -29.52 -1.67 -11.59
N SER A 285 -30.72 -2.02 -12.06
CA SER A 285 -31.13 -3.42 -12.26
C SER A 285 -30.30 -4.12 -13.35
N LYS A 286 -30.04 -3.44 -14.48
CA LYS A 286 -29.16 -3.95 -15.55
C LYS A 286 -27.75 -4.23 -15.06
N ILE A 287 -27.18 -3.35 -14.23
CA ILE A 287 -25.85 -3.56 -13.62
C ILE A 287 -25.86 -4.79 -12.72
N LEU A 288 -26.90 -4.99 -11.92
CA LEU A 288 -27.03 -6.18 -11.06
C LEU A 288 -27.14 -7.47 -11.89
N GLU A 289 -27.81 -7.44 -13.04
CA GLU A 289 -27.85 -8.59 -13.96
C GLU A 289 -26.48 -8.90 -14.56
N ILE A 290 -25.73 -7.88 -14.99
CA ILE A 290 -24.35 -8.07 -15.47
C ILE A 290 -23.48 -8.70 -14.37
N ILE A 291 -23.59 -8.24 -13.12
CA ILE A 291 -22.83 -8.82 -12.01
C ILE A 291 -23.17 -10.30 -11.79
N ARG A 292 -24.43 -10.72 -12.02
CA ARG A 292 -24.85 -12.12 -11.93
C ARG A 292 -24.35 -12.97 -13.10
N SER A 293 -24.06 -12.38 -14.25
CA SER A 293 -23.53 -13.10 -15.42
C SER A 293 -22.01 -13.18 -15.47
N LEU A 294 -21.29 -12.36 -14.69
CA LEU A 294 -19.83 -12.45 -14.58
C LEU A 294 -19.42 -13.84 -14.07
N ASP A 295 -18.39 -14.42 -14.69
CA ASP A 295 -17.73 -15.62 -14.17
C ASP A 295 -16.73 -15.21 -13.09
N LEU A 296 -17.04 -15.54 -11.83
CA LEU A 296 -16.28 -15.10 -10.66
C LEU A 296 -16.02 -16.30 -9.75
N PRO A 297 -14.80 -16.42 -9.20
CA PRO A 297 -14.39 -17.60 -8.46
C PRO A 297 -15.14 -17.74 -7.14
N ASN A 298 -15.18 -18.98 -6.66
CA ASN A 298 -15.74 -19.36 -5.37
C ASN A 298 -14.89 -18.85 -4.19
N ASN A 299 -15.46 -18.90 -2.99
CA ASN A 299 -14.73 -18.59 -1.76
C ASN A 299 -13.50 -19.51 -1.62
N PRO A 300 -12.27 -18.97 -1.52
CA PRO A 300 -11.04 -19.75 -1.51
C PRO A 300 -10.93 -20.67 -0.29
N LEU A 301 -11.51 -20.31 0.85
CA LEU A 301 -11.46 -21.15 2.05
C LEU A 301 -12.27 -22.43 1.85
N ASP A 302 -13.50 -22.31 1.39
CA ASP A 302 -14.38 -23.45 1.14
C ASP A 302 -13.84 -24.34 0.02
N ASP A 303 -13.34 -23.73 -1.06
CA ASP A 303 -12.73 -24.44 -2.18
C ASP A 303 -11.46 -25.22 -1.77
N ILE A 304 -10.58 -24.62 -0.97
CA ILE A 304 -9.41 -25.33 -0.41
C ILE A 304 -9.84 -26.52 0.46
N ILE A 305 -10.85 -26.34 1.32
CA ILE A 305 -11.33 -27.40 2.20
C ILE A 305 -11.89 -28.56 1.37
N ASP A 306 -12.75 -28.27 0.39
CA ASP A 306 -13.35 -29.26 -0.50
C ASP A 306 -12.28 -30.07 -1.25
N GLN A 307 -11.35 -29.38 -1.92
CA GLN A 307 -10.29 -30.01 -2.72
C GLN A 307 -9.24 -30.80 -1.90
N LEU A 308 -9.16 -30.54 -0.59
CA LEU A 308 -8.29 -31.26 0.35
C LEU A 308 -9.03 -32.39 1.12
N GLY A 309 -10.25 -32.71 0.70
CA GLY A 309 -11.01 -33.86 1.20
C GLY A 309 -12.07 -33.51 2.25
N GLY A 310 -12.51 -32.26 2.30
CA GLY A 310 -13.62 -31.80 3.13
C GLY A 310 -13.27 -31.56 4.61
N PRO A 311 -14.26 -31.18 5.42
CA PRO A 311 -14.08 -30.82 6.82
C PRO A 311 -13.56 -31.99 7.68
N ASP A 312 -13.76 -33.24 7.27
CA ASP A 312 -13.27 -34.41 7.99
C ASP A 312 -11.74 -34.58 7.91
N ARG A 313 -11.12 -34.06 6.84
CA ARG A 313 -9.67 -34.18 6.59
C ARG A 313 -8.90 -32.91 6.95
N VAL A 314 -9.59 -31.77 6.99
CA VAL A 314 -9.01 -30.45 7.20
C VAL A 314 -9.40 -29.90 8.58
N ALA A 315 -8.40 -29.57 9.39
CA ALA A 315 -8.59 -28.96 10.69
C ALA A 315 -8.75 -27.45 10.56
N GLU A 316 -9.98 -26.96 10.66
CA GLU A 316 -10.25 -25.54 10.49
C GLU A 316 -10.21 -24.79 11.84
N MET A 317 -9.31 -23.81 11.96
CA MET A 317 -9.15 -22.94 13.14
C MET A 317 -9.27 -21.48 12.73
N THR A 318 -10.46 -21.13 12.23
CA THR A 318 -10.79 -19.76 11.83
C THR A 318 -11.80 -19.13 12.80
N GLY A 319 -12.09 -17.84 12.59
CA GLY A 319 -13.11 -17.12 13.36
C GLY A 319 -14.55 -17.43 12.93
N ARG A 320 -14.76 -18.21 11.86
CA ARG A 320 -16.09 -18.36 11.28
C ARG A 320 -17.03 -19.26 12.08
N ARG A 321 -18.33 -19.04 11.98
CA ARG A 321 -19.36 -19.78 12.72
C ARG A 321 -19.94 -20.96 11.95
N GLY A 322 -20.09 -20.81 10.64
CA GLY A 322 -20.55 -21.86 9.75
C GLY A 322 -19.70 -21.98 8.50
N MET A 323 -19.94 -23.06 7.76
CA MET A 323 -19.24 -23.42 6.54
C MET A 323 -20.22 -23.98 5.51
N LEU A 324 -19.87 -23.89 4.24
CA LEU A 324 -20.55 -24.63 3.18
C LEU A 324 -19.84 -25.96 2.98
N VAL A 325 -20.60 -27.05 2.94
CA VAL A 325 -20.07 -28.39 2.72
C VAL A 325 -20.74 -28.99 1.50
N ARG A 326 -19.95 -29.54 0.58
CA ARG A 326 -20.46 -30.24 -0.61
C ARG A 326 -21.29 -31.45 -0.17
N ALA A 327 -22.49 -31.58 -0.72
CA ALA A 327 -23.38 -32.68 -0.36
C ALA A 327 -22.78 -34.04 -0.77
N SER A 328 -23.13 -35.11 -0.04
CA SER A 328 -22.66 -36.47 -0.32
C SER A 328 -23.08 -37.00 -1.70
N SER A 329 -24.13 -36.41 -2.28
CA SER A 329 -24.60 -36.65 -3.65
C SER A 329 -23.68 -36.06 -4.73
N GLY A 330 -22.71 -35.22 -4.34
CA GLY A 330 -21.83 -34.47 -5.24
C GLY A 330 -22.49 -33.27 -5.92
N LYS A 331 -23.78 -33.02 -5.68
CA LYS A 331 -24.53 -31.88 -6.24
C LYS A 331 -24.95 -30.92 -5.14
N GLY A 332 -24.64 -29.64 -5.31
CA GLY A 332 -24.98 -28.62 -4.33
C GLY A 332 -24.04 -28.57 -3.12
N VAL A 333 -24.23 -27.53 -2.32
CA VAL A 333 -23.58 -27.31 -1.04
C VAL A 333 -24.64 -26.98 0.01
N THR A 334 -24.39 -27.40 1.25
CA THR A 334 -25.28 -27.14 2.38
C THR A 334 -24.53 -26.36 3.44
N TYR A 335 -25.17 -25.32 3.97
CA TYR A 335 -24.64 -24.58 5.11
C TYR A 335 -24.77 -25.41 6.39
N GLN A 336 -23.65 -25.55 7.09
CA GLN A 336 -23.57 -26.28 8.36
C GLN A 336 -22.82 -25.43 9.38
N ALA A 337 -23.26 -25.48 10.64
CA ALA A 337 -22.52 -24.89 11.74
C ALA A 337 -21.20 -25.65 11.94
N ARG A 338 -20.14 -24.93 12.34
CA ARG A 338 -18.82 -25.55 12.53
C ARG A 338 -18.74 -26.46 13.75
N ASN A 339 -19.62 -26.27 14.72
CA ASN A 339 -19.66 -27.13 15.89
C ASN A 339 -20.33 -28.46 15.58
N THR A 340 -19.76 -29.52 16.14
CA THR A 340 -20.44 -30.80 16.27
C THR A 340 -21.40 -30.76 17.46
N LYS A 341 -22.35 -31.70 17.54
CA LYS A 341 -23.35 -31.76 18.62
C LYS A 341 -22.71 -31.81 20.03
N ASP A 342 -21.49 -32.32 20.12
CA ASP A 342 -20.79 -32.58 21.39
C ASP A 342 -19.74 -31.51 21.75
N VAL A 343 -19.52 -30.49 20.90
CA VAL A 343 -18.52 -29.44 21.12
C VAL A 343 -19.18 -28.07 21.02
N THR A 344 -18.96 -27.20 22.01
CA THR A 344 -19.49 -25.82 21.95
C THR A 344 -18.71 -24.99 20.94
N MET A 345 -19.34 -23.96 20.36
CA MET A 345 -18.70 -23.07 19.38
C MET A 345 -17.38 -22.45 19.87
N GLU A 346 -17.27 -22.15 21.16
CA GLU A 346 -16.06 -21.60 21.78
C GLU A 346 -14.90 -22.61 21.81
N MET A 347 -15.21 -23.91 21.88
CA MET A 347 -14.23 -24.99 21.97
C MET A 347 -13.87 -25.61 20.60
N VAL A 348 -14.58 -25.28 19.52
CA VAL A 348 -14.36 -25.87 18.18
C VAL A 348 -12.90 -25.71 17.72
N ASN A 349 -12.32 -24.51 17.84
CA ASN A 349 -10.93 -24.28 17.42
C ASN A 349 -9.93 -25.12 18.23
N MET A 350 -10.20 -25.34 19.53
CA MET A 350 -9.36 -26.17 20.39
C MET A 350 -9.52 -27.67 20.08
N HIS A 351 -10.74 -28.09 19.75
CA HIS A 351 -11.01 -29.46 19.29
C HIS A 351 -10.32 -29.75 17.96
N GLU A 352 -10.45 -28.87 16.97
CA GLU A 352 -9.79 -28.99 15.66
C GLU A 352 -8.27 -28.99 15.78
N LYS A 353 -7.71 -28.13 16.63
CA LYS A 353 -6.29 -28.17 16.99
C LYS A 353 -5.89 -29.54 17.56
N GLN A 354 -6.68 -30.11 18.46
CA GLN A 354 -6.38 -31.41 19.06
C GLN A 354 -6.37 -32.51 18.00
N LEU A 355 -7.36 -32.55 17.10
CA LEU A 355 -7.40 -33.51 15.98
C LEU A 355 -6.17 -33.41 15.08
N PHE A 356 -5.67 -32.20 14.83
CA PHE A 356 -4.44 -31.99 14.07
C PHE A 356 -3.19 -32.47 14.84
N MET A 357 -3.07 -32.12 16.12
CA MET A 357 -1.93 -32.49 16.96
C MET A 357 -1.89 -33.99 17.32
N ASP A 358 -3.03 -34.66 17.28
CA ASP A 358 -3.15 -36.12 17.40
C ASP A 358 -2.89 -36.86 16.08
N GLY A 359 -2.79 -36.14 14.96
CA GLY A 359 -2.55 -36.71 13.63
C GLY A 359 -3.80 -37.31 12.97
N LYS A 360 -4.99 -37.08 13.53
CA LYS A 360 -6.28 -37.48 12.92
C LYS A 360 -6.56 -36.67 11.66
N LYS A 361 -6.19 -35.38 11.67
CA LYS A 361 -6.19 -34.50 10.50
C LYS A 361 -4.75 -34.04 10.23
N LEU A 362 -4.34 -34.05 8.96
CA LEU A 362 -2.95 -33.73 8.55
C LEU A 362 -2.80 -32.34 7.91
N VAL A 363 -3.93 -31.70 7.62
CA VAL A 363 -4.00 -30.32 7.11
C VAL A 363 -4.69 -29.48 8.16
N ALA A 364 -4.13 -28.31 8.46
CA ALA A 364 -4.75 -27.29 9.28
C ALA A 364 -4.89 -25.99 8.50
N ILE A 365 -6.01 -25.29 8.66
CA ILE A 365 -6.21 -23.94 8.12
C ILE A 365 -6.38 -22.97 9.28
N ILE A 366 -5.59 -21.90 9.30
CA ILE A 366 -5.62 -20.88 10.35
C ILE A 366 -5.93 -19.50 9.78
N SER A 367 -6.71 -18.73 10.53
CA SER A 367 -6.84 -17.27 10.32
C SER A 367 -6.27 -16.47 11.49
N GLU A 368 -5.91 -15.20 11.24
CA GLU A 368 -5.36 -14.31 12.27
C GLU A 368 -6.30 -14.22 13.50
N ALA A 369 -7.61 -14.11 13.25
CA ALA A 369 -8.62 -14.02 14.31
C ALA A 369 -8.89 -15.36 15.03
N GLY A 370 -8.92 -16.48 14.29
CA GLY A 370 -9.29 -17.79 14.86
C GLY A 370 -8.16 -18.53 15.58
N SER A 371 -6.91 -18.18 15.27
CA SER A 371 -5.72 -18.90 15.77
C SER A 371 -5.00 -18.20 16.92
N ALA A 372 -5.60 -17.18 17.52
CA ALA A 372 -5.04 -16.50 18.69
C ALA A 372 -4.72 -17.51 19.81
N GLY A 373 -3.47 -17.54 20.28
CA GLY A 373 -3.00 -18.50 21.30
C GLY A 373 -2.75 -19.94 20.81
N VAL A 374 -3.18 -20.31 19.60
CA VAL A 374 -3.04 -21.67 19.07
C VAL A 374 -1.58 -22.02 18.73
N SER A 375 -1.22 -23.28 18.97
CA SER A 375 0.13 -23.83 18.85
C SER A 375 0.05 -25.10 17.99
N LEU A 376 0.71 -25.09 16.83
CA LEU A 376 0.68 -26.14 15.80
C LEU A 376 2.08 -26.65 15.42
N GLN A 377 3.12 -26.27 16.18
CA GLN A 377 4.47 -26.81 15.97
C GLN A 377 4.50 -28.33 16.10
N ALA A 378 5.52 -28.97 15.52
CA ALA A 378 5.80 -30.39 15.74
C ALA A 378 6.32 -30.62 17.17
N ASP A 379 5.50 -30.41 18.20
CA ASP A 379 5.88 -30.52 19.61
C ASP A 379 6.30 -31.96 19.94
N ARG A 380 7.44 -32.14 20.61
CA ARG A 380 7.93 -33.47 21.05
C ARG A 380 7.00 -34.18 22.03
N ARG A 381 6.05 -33.45 22.62
CA ARG A 381 5.02 -34.02 23.52
C ARG A 381 3.76 -34.46 22.79
N ALA A 382 3.58 -34.04 21.53
CA ALA A 382 2.41 -34.40 20.74
C ALA A 382 2.62 -35.74 20.02
N LEU A 383 1.52 -36.41 19.68
CA LEU A 383 1.55 -37.63 18.86
C LEU A 383 2.01 -37.33 17.44
N ASN A 384 1.48 -36.25 16.84
CA ASN A 384 1.86 -35.83 15.50
C ASN A 384 3.13 -34.96 15.51
N GLN A 385 4.28 -35.58 15.25
CA GLN A 385 5.58 -34.92 15.19
C GLN A 385 6.11 -34.69 13.76
N LYS A 386 5.29 -34.93 12.72
CA LYS A 386 5.68 -34.76 11.31
C LYS A 386 6.16 -33.34 11.01
N ARG A 387 7.12 -33.18 10.08
CA ARG A 387 7.62 -31.85 9.71
C ARG A 387 6.46 -30.97 9.21
N ARG A 388 6.42 -29.71 9.65
CA ARG A 388 5.36 -28.75 9.28
C ARG A 388 5.74 -28.01 8.00
N VAL A 389 4.86 -28.03 7.00
CA VAL A 389 4.91 -27.16 5.83
C VAL A 389 3.85 -26.08 6.03
N HIS A 390 4.28 -24.85 6.28
CA HIS A 390 3.41 -23.71 6.47
C HIS A 390 3.28 -22.93 5.16
N ILE A 391 2.14 -23.06 4.51
CA ILE A 391 1.78 -22.35 3.29
C ILE A 391 1.08 -21.04 3.66
N THR A 392 1.61 -19.91 3.21
CA THR A 392 0.99 -18.60 3.42
C THR A 392 0.27 -18.19 2.13
N LEU A 393 -1.05 -18.36 2.13
CA LEU A 393 -1.92 -18.02 1.00
C LEU A 393 -2.09 -16.50 0.88
N GLU A 394 -2.29 -15.82 2.01
CA GLU A 394 -2.44 -14.37 2.08
C GLU A 394 -1.34 -13.79 2.97
N LEU A 395 -0.39 -13.08 2.36
CA LEU A 395 0.70 -12.45 3.09
C LEU A 395 0.20 -11.20 3.83
N PRO A 396 0.41 -11.12 5.16
CA PRO A 396 0.08 -9.91 5.91
C PRO A 396 0.89 -8.70 5.43
N TRP A 397 0.24 -7.54 5.43
CA TRP A 397 0.86 -6.24 5.10
C TRP A 397 2.05 -5.88 6.00
N SER A 398 2.03 -6.37 7.23
CA SER A 398 3.09 -6.17 8.20
C SER A 398 3.84 -7.47 8.39
N ALA A 399 5.16 -7.40 8.23
CA ALA A 399 6.02 -8.51 8.57
C ALA A 399 5.88 -8.95 10.04
N ASP A 400 5.57 -8.03 10.96
CA ASP A 400 5.34 -8.39 12.37
C ASP A 400 4.13 -9.31 12.53
N ARG A 401 3.06 -9.08 11.75
CA ARG A 401 1.91 -9.97 11.70
C ARG A 401 2.25 -11.31 11.04
N ALA A 402 3.04 -11.30 9.97
CA ALA A 402 3.52 -12.54 9.34
C ALA A 402 4.34 -13.39 10.33
N ILE A 403 5.23 -12.78 11.12
CA ILE A 403 6.01 -13.47 12.15
C ILE A 403 5.12 -14.05 13.25
N GLN A 404 4.07 -13.33 13.65
CA GLN A 404 3.10 -13.85 14.62
C GLN A 404 2.36 -15.09 14.11
N GLN A 405 2.11 -15.14 12.80
CA GLN A 405 1.53 -16.30 12.12
C GLN A 405 2.54 -17.46 12.03
N PHE A 406 3.80 -17.19 11.69
CA PHE A 406 4.88 -18.18 11.70
C PHE A 406 5.13 -18.76 13.10
N GLY A 407 4.99 -17.95 14.15
CA GLY A 407 5.03 -18.39 15.54
C GLY A 407 3.92 -19.37 15.96
N ARG A 408 2.94 -19.67 15.08
CA ARG A 408 1.98 -20.76 15.29
C ARG A 408 2.60 -22.12 15.01
N THR A 409 3.55 -22.20 14.10
CA THR A 409 4.23 -23.44 13.70
C THR A 409 5.68 -23.52 14.15
N HIS A 410 6.27 -22.40 14.59
CA HIS A 410 7.65 -22.31 15.07
C HIS A 410 7.70 -21.92 16.55
N ARG A 411 7.97 -22.89 17.43
CA ARG A 411 8.05 -22.70 18.88
C ARG A 411 9.14 -23.57 19.51
N SER A 412 9.45 -23.33 20.79
CA SER A 412 10.35 -24.18 21.56
C SER A 412 9.80 -25.61 21.68
N ASN A 413 10.71 -26.56 21.94
CA ASN A 413 10.39 -27.98 22.06
C ASN A 413 9.83 -28.65 20.78
N GLN A 414 10.04 -28.05 19.60
CA GLN A 414 9.71 -28.71 18.33
C GLN A 414 10.72 -29.82 17.97
N ALA A 415 10.23 -30.93 17.45
CA ALA A 415 11.02 -32.06 16.95
C ALA A 415 11.77 -31.69 15.65
N SER A 416 11.11 -30.92 14.78
CA SER A 416 11.63 -30.45 13.50
C SER A 416 11.28 -28.98 13.27
N ALA A 417 12.16 -28.25 12.60
CA ALA A 417 11.86 -26.90 12.13
C ALA A 417 10.92 -26.90 10.90
N PRO A 418 10.00 -25.92 10.79
CA PRO A 418 9.05 -25.83 9.68
C PRO A 418 9.69 -25.41 8.35
N GLU A 419 9.01 -25.76 7.26
CA GLU A 419 9.22 -25.21 5.91
C GLU A 419 8.15 -24.15 5.66
N TYR A 420 8.53 -22.93 5.26
CA TYR A 420 7.62 -21.85 4.91
C TYR A 420 7.53 -21.70 3.40
N ARG A 421 6.32 -21.76 2.85
CA ARG A 421 6.03 -21.51 1.43
C ARG A 421 5.16 -20.26 1.31
N LEU A 422 5.71 -19.20 0.75
CA LEU A 422 5.02 -17.92 0.56
C LEU A 422 4.52 -17.82 -0.87
N ILE A 423 3.20 -17.83 -1.08
CA ILE A 423 2.60 -17.86 -2.42
C ILE A 423 2.16 -16.46 -2.85
N PHE A 424 2.49 -16.08 -4.08
CA PHE A 424 2.09 -14.81 -4.70
C PHE A 424 1.74 -15.02 -6.17
N THR A 425 0.84 -14.21 -6.71
CA THR A 425 0.53 -14.23 -8.14
C THR A 425 1.58 -13.52 -8.98
N ASN A 426 1.60 -13.79 -10.28
CA ASN A 426 2.43 -13.06 -11.25
C ASN A 426 1.97 -11.59 -11.47
N LEU A 427 0.90 -11.16 -10.79
CA LEU A 427 0.39 -9.80 -10.88
C LEU A 427 1.30 -8.82 -10.14
N GLY A 428 1.72 -7.75 -10.82
CA GLY A 428 2.60 -6.72 -10.25
C GLY A 428 2.08 -6.11 -8.94
N GLY A 429 0.76 -6.07 -8.74
CA GLY A 429 0.15 -5.59 -7.49
C GLY A 429 0.44 -6.46 -6.26
N GLU A 430 0.63 -7.78 -6.41
CA GLU A 430 0.95 -8.70 -5.30
C GLU A 430 2.46 -8.85 -5.07
N ARG A 431 3.29 -8.74 -6.11
CA ARG A 431 4.76 -8.91 -6.02
C ARG A 431 5.42 -8.00 -4.97
N ARG A 432 4.83 -6.85 -4.61
CA ARG A 432 5.28 -5.98 -3.49
C ARG A 432 5.09 -6.58 -2.10
N PHE A 433 4.08 -7.39 -1.85
CA PHE A 433 3.83 -7.88 -0.48
C PHE A 433 4.84 -8.95 -0.10
N ALA A 434 5.17 -9.82 -1.06
CA ALA A 434 6.23 -10.80 -0.94
C ALA A 434 7.54 -10.14 -0.51
N SER A 435 7.88 -8.99 -1.10
CA SER A 435 9.17 -8.34 -0.86
C SER A 435 9.36 -7.69 0.50
N ILE A 436 8.33 -7.02 1.03
CA ILE A 436 8.39 -6.36 2.35
C ILE A 436 8.52 -7.42 3.45
N VAL A 437 7.74 -8.49 3.35
CA VAL A 437 7.78 -9.60 4.30
C VAL A 437 9.10 -10.35 4.21
N ALA A 438 9.56 -10.64 2.99
CA ALA A 438 10.83 -11.31 2.74
C ALA A 438 12.04 -10.52 3.30
N LYS A 439 12.12 -9.20 3.10
CA LYS A 439 13.19 -8.34 3.65
C LYS A 439 13.25 -8.38 5.19
N ARG A 440 12.10 -8.43 5.86
CA ARG A 440 12.05 -8.46 7.32
C ARG A 440 12.37 -9.86 7.85
N LEU A 441 11.95 -10.91 7.14
CA LEU A 441 12.36 -12.29 7.42
C LEU A 441 13.87 -12.48 7.30
N GLU A 442 14.50 -11.90 6.27
CA GLU A 442 15.97 -11.88 6.14
C GLU A 442 16.64 -11.15 7.30
N SER A 443 16.12 -10.00 7.70
CA SER A 443 16.64 -9.23 8.84
C SER A 443 16.59 -10.04 10.14
N LEU A 444 15.52 -10.83 10.34
CA LEU A 444 15.39 -11.71 11.50
C LEU A 444 16.33 -12.92 11.44
N GLY A 445 16.56 -13.49 10.25
CA GLY A 445 17.60 -14.50 10.04
C GLY A 445 18.99 -13.96 10.35
N ALA A 446 19.29 -12.74 9.91
CA ALA A 446 20.54 -12.03 10.21
C ALA A 446 20.75 -11.76 11.70
N LEU A 447 19.67 -11.62 12.47
CA LEU A 447 19.69 -11.44 13.93
C LEU A 447 19.76 -12.76 14.71
N THR A 448 19.51 -13.93 14.09
CA THR A 448 19.30 -15.19 14.84
C THR A 448 20.24 -16.36 14.51
N GLN A 449 21.03 -16.33 13.42
CA GLN A 449 22.37 -16.95 13.25
C GLN A 449 22.86 -16.87 11.78
N GLY A 450 24.18 -16.76 11.58
CA GLY A 450 24.83 -16.36 10.32
C GLY A 450 25.02 -17.42 9.22
N ASP A 451 23.96 -18.11 8.76
CA ASP A 451 24.01 -18.91 7.52
C ASP A 451 23.06 -18.33 6.45
N ARG A 452 23.59 -18.09 5.25
CA ARG A 452 23.00 -17.26 4.16
C ARG A 452 22.68 -18.09 2.90
N ARG A 453 22.40 -19.39 3.02
CA ARG A 453 22.38 -20.30 1.86
C ARG A 453 21.06 -20.45 1.10
N ALA A 454 20.11 -19.51 1.21
CA ALA A 454 18.88 -19.55 0.41
C ALA A 454 18.63 -18.22 -0.34
N GLY A 455 18.82 -18.27 -1.67
CA GLY A 455 18.17 -17.36 -2.63
C GLY A 455 18.80 -15.96 -2.87
N PRO A 456 18.41 -15.30 -3.98
CA PRO A 456 18.80 -13.91 -4.25
C PRO A 456 18.33 -12.97 -3.14
N SER A 457 19.15 -11.98 -2.79
CA SER A 457 18.92 -10.99 -1.73
C SER A 457 17.54 -10.32 -1.85
N LEU A 458 16.63 -10.58 -0.90
CA LEU A 458 15.24 -10.11 -0.87
C LEU A 458 15.14 -8.60 -0.57
N SER A 459 16.26 -7.93 -0.28
CA SER A 459 16.36 -6.46 -0.18
C SER A 459 16.08 -5.70 -1.48
N ALA A 460 16.20 -6.36 -2.65
CA ALA A 460 16.03 -5.76 -3.98
C ALA A 460 14.60 -5.25 -4.27
N TYR A 461 13.64 -5.54 -3.38
CA TYR A 461 12.22 -5.42 -3.71
C TYR A 461 11.45 -4.45 -2.77
N ASN A 462 12.14 -3.58 -2.00
CA ASN A 462 11.50 -2.58 -1.12
C ASN A 462 11.03 -1.31 -1.87
N TYR A 463 9.79 -1.35 -2.37
CA TYR A 463 9.22 -0.30 -3.23
C TYR A 463 8.68 0.93 -2.50
N ASP A 464 8.51 0.91 -1.17
CA ASP A 464 8.08 2.09 -0.38
C ASP A 464 9.28 2.90 0.15
N SER A 465 10.44 2.71 -0.47
CA SER A 465 11.64 3.49 -0.18
C SER A 465 11.53 4.90 -0.76
N ALA A 466 12.40 5.81 -0.31
CA ALA A 466 12.52 7.13 -0.94
C ALA A 466 12.77 7.03 -2.45
N TYR A 467 13.52 6.00 -2.88
CA TYR A 467 13.74 5.69 -4.30
C TYR A 467 12.47 5.20 -4.99
N GLY A 468 11.65 4.37 -4.33
CA GLY A 468 10.36 3.94 -4.88
C GLY A 468 9.36 5.09 -5.05
N LYS A 469 9.29 6.01 -4.07
CA LYS A 469 8.47 7.23 -4.20
C LYS A 469 8.95 8.12 -5.35
N LYS A 470 10.28 8.26 -5.51
CA LYS A 470 10.89 8.99 -6.62
C LYS A 470 10.64 8.30 -7.97
N ALA A 471 10.75 6.98 -8.04
CA ALA A 471 10.49 6.17 -9.23
C ALA A 471 9.03 6.32 -9.69
N LEU A 472 8.09 6.28 -8.76
CA LEU A 472 6.67 6.48 -9.04
C LEU A 472 6.41 7.87 -9.64
N MET A 473 6.96 8.92 -9.01
CA MET A 473 6.86 10.28 -9.53
C MET A 473 7.42 10.40 -10.95
N VAL A 474 8.61 9.84 -11.21
CA VAL A 474 9.24 9.87 -12.55
C VAL A 474 8.39 9.11 -13.57
N MET A 475 7.85 7.96 -13.21
CA MET A 475 6.95 7.20 -14.08
C MET A 475 5.70 8.01 -14.43
N TYR A 476 5.03 8.59 -13.43
CA TYR A 476 3.83 9.39 -13.63
C TYR A 476 4.10 10.62 -14.50
N ARG A 477 5.18 11.36 -14.26
CA ARG A 477 5.54 12.50 -15.12
C ARG A 477 5.85 12.08 -16.55
N GLY A 478 6.48 10.92 -16.73
CA GLY A 478 6.73 10.33 -18.03
C GLY A 478 5.45 9.94 -18.78
N ILE A 479 4.52 9.25 -18.10
CA ILE A 479 3.22 8.87 -18.67
C ILE A 479 2.37 10.12 -18.97
N MET A 480 2.45 11.15 -18.13
CA MET A 480 1.77 12.44 -18.35
C MET A 480 2.44 13.32 -19.42
N GLU A 481 3.51 12.83 -20.07
CA GLU A 481 4.29 13.54 -21.08
C GLU A 481 4.87 14.88 -20.58
N GLN A 482 5.11 15.01 -19.27
CA GLN A 482 5.73 16.18 -18.66
C GLN A 482 7.26 16.11 -18.71
N ASP A 483 7.80 14.90 -18.55
CA ASP A 483 9.23 14.59 -18.57
C ASP A 483 9.48 13.39 -19.51
N LYS A 484 10.71 13.24 -20.02
CA LYS A 484 11.09 12.04 -20.79
C LYS A 484 11.29 10.85 -19.87
N LEU A 485 10.72 9.69 -20.23
CA LEU A 485 10.97 8.44 -19.50
C LEU A 485 12.46 8.07 -19.54
N PRO A 486 13.08 7.69 -18.41
CA PRO A 486 14.50 7.34 -18.35
C PRO A 486 14.79 5.96 -18.94
N VAL A 487 13.77 5.13 -19.13
CA VAL A 487 13.83 3.78 -19.69
C VAL A 487 12.71 3.61 -20.71
N ALA A 488 12.93 2.79 -21.73
CA ALA A 488 11.88 2.41 -22.67
C ALA A 488 10.84 1.54 -21.93
N PRO A 489 9.53 1.74 -22.18
CA PRO A 489 8.52 0.85 -21.63
C PRO A 489 8.70 -0.62 -22.04
N PRO A 490 8.23 -1.58 -21.23
CA PRO A 490 8.30 -3.00 -21.56
C PRO A 490 7.64 -3.31 -22.90
N GLY A 491 8.37 -4.03 -23.76
CA GLY A 491 7.93 -4.37 -25.13
C GLY A 491 8.10 -3.25 -26.16
N CYS A 492 8.68 -2.10 -25.78
CA CYS A 492 8.96 -0.99 -26.69
C CYS A 492 10.47 -0.84 -26.91
N THR A 493 10.88 -0.39 -28.09
CA THR A 493 12.27 -0.04 -28.39
C THR A 493 12.38 1.44 -28.73
N SER A 494 13.52 2.06 -28.41
CA SER A 494 13.80 3.46 -28.76
C SER A 494 13.84 3.72 -30.27
N GLU A 495 13.92 2.66 -31.07
CA GLU A 495 13.93 2.68 -32.53
C GLU A 495 12.51 2.77 -33.14
N LYS A 496 11.47 2.48 -32.36
CA LYS A 496 10.06 2.49 -32.81
C LYS A 496 9.22 3.43 -31.92
N PRO A 497 9.24 4.75 -32.18
CA PRO A 497 8.57 5.73 -31.33
C PRO A 497 7.06 5.49 -31.18
N ASP A 498 6.40 5.00 -32.24
CA ASP A 498 4.96 4.72 -32.26
C ASP A 498 4.53 3.72 -31.17
N THR A 499 5.38 2.73 -30.88
CA THR A 499 5.09 1.73 -29.83
C THR A 499 5.11 2.32 -28.42
N ILE A 500 5.92 3.35 -28.21
CA ILE A 500 6.01 4.08 -26.93
C ILE A 500 4.78 4.97 -26.78
N GLU A 501 4.34 5.64 -27.83
CA GLU A 501 3.14 6.47 -27.84
C GLU A 501 1.87 5.63 -27.59
N GLU A 502 1.78 4.45 -28.21
CA GLU A 502 0.69 3.51 -27.96
C GLU A 502 0.67 3.05 -26.49
N PHE A 503 1.84 2.70 -25.94
CA PHE A 503 1.95 2.32 -24.52
C PHE A 503 1.52 3.47 -23.60
N ILE A 504 2.01 4.69 -23.84
CA ILE A 504 1.65 5.87 -23.03
C ILE A 504 0.14 6.11 -23.08
N THR A 505 -0.48 5.97 -24.25
CA THR A 505 -1.93 6.12 -24.42
C THR A 505 -2.70 5.07 -23.59
N LYS A 506 -2.31 3.79 -23.69
CA LYS A 506 -2.90 2.70 -22.89
C LYS A 506 -2.68 2.90 -21.39
N ALA A 507 -1.47 3.33 -20.99
CA ALA A 507 -1.11 3.63 -19.61
C ALA A 507 -1.96 4.76 -19.03
N LYS A 508 -2.16 5.85 -19.77
CA LYS A 508 -3.05 6.95 -19.36
C LYS A 508 -4.48 6.48 -19.16
N ALA A 509 -5.03 5.76 -20.14
CA ALA A 509 -6.39 5.22 -20.06
C ALA A 509 -6.55 4.30 -18.83
N ALA A 510 -5.57 3.42 -18.60
CA ALA A 510 -5.54 2.56 -17.42
C ALA A 510 -5.53 3.38 -16.12
N LEU A 511 -4.65 4.37 -15.96
CA LEU A 511 -4.57 5.20 -14.75
C LEU A 511 -5.83 6.08 -14.54
N VAL A 512 -6.54 6.45 -15.61
CA VAL A 512 -7.86 7.11 -15.53
C VAL A 512 -8.93 6.14 -15.01
N SER A 513 -8.95 4.91 -15.53
CA SER A 513 -9.93 3.88 -15.14
C SER A 513 -9.88 3.58 -13.63
N VAL A 514 -8.68 3.56 -13.05
CA VAL A 514 -8.46 3.35 -11.60
C VAL A 514 -8.39 4.66 -10.81
N GLY A 515 -8.78 5.79 -11.41
CA GLY A 515 -8.92 7.08 -10.73
C GLY A 515 -7.64 7.61 -10.07
N ILE A 516 -6.47 7.23 -10.61
CA ILE A 516 -5.19 7.86 -10.29
C ILE A 516 -5.10 9.19 -11.03
N ILE A 517 -5.36 9.15 -12.34
CA ILE A 517 -5.56 10.36 -13.13
C ILE A 517 -7.03 10.77 -12.97
N ARG A 518 -7.26 11.99 -12.49
CA ARG A 518 -8.60 12.56 -12.38
C ARG A 518 -8.89 13.30 -13.67
N ASP A 519 -9.90 12.82 -14.40
CA ASP A 519 -10.37 13.48 -15.61
C ASP A 519 -11.17 14.75 -15.25
N THR A 520 -10.95 15.82 -16.02
CA THR A 520 -11.70 17.08 -15.95
C THR A 520 -12.99 17.03 -16.76
N VAL A 521 -13.23 15.95 -17.52
CA VAL A 521 -14.37 15.80 -18.45
C VAL A 521 -15.67 15.42 -17.72
N LEU A 522 -16.09 16.27 -16.79
CA LEU A 522 -17.50 16.58 -16.53
C LEU A 522 -17.70 18.11 -16.44
N GLY A 523 -16.85 18.89 -17.15
CA GLY A 523 -16.96 20.34 -17.26
C GLY A 523 -16.46 20.85 -18.61
N ASN A 524 -17.42 21.13 -19.50
CA ASN A 524 -17.31 21.85 -20.78
C ASN A 524 -16.52 21.18 -21.91
N GLY A 525 -17.26 20.65 -22.89
CA GLY A 525 -16.77 20.08 -24.14
C GLY A 525 -16.06 21.07 -25.06
N LYS A 526 -14.83 21.45 -24.70
CA LYS A 526 -13.94 22.28 -25.54
C LYS A 526 -12.54 21.72 -25.78
N ASP A 527 -12.22 20.51 -25.33
CA ASP A 527 -10.90 19.93 -25.56
C ASP A 527 -10.95 18.74 -26.54
N ASN A 528 -10.23 18.91 -27.65
CA ASN A 528 -10.09 17.99 -28.79
C ASN A 528 -9.44 16.66 -28.42
N GLY A 529 -10.14 15.77 -27.73
CA GLY A 529 -9.77 14.35 -27.60
C GLY A 529 -8.45 14.04 -26.88
N LYS A 530 -7.77 15.05 -26.30
CA LYS A 530 -6.62 14.85 -25.41
C LYS A 530 -7.13 14.63 -23.99
N LEU A 531 -6.85 13.44 -23.43
CA LEU A 531 -7.05 13.12 -22.01
C LEU A 531 -6.17 14.03 -21.13
N SER A 532 -6.64 15.24 -20.82
CA SER A 532 -5.93 16.25 -19.99
C SER A 532 -6.22 16.05 -18.50
N GLY A 533 -6.09 14.82 -18.01
CA GLY A 533 -6.27 14.54 -16.59
C GLY A 533 -5.11 15.04 -15.72
N ARG A 534 -5.33 15.23 -14.41
CA ARG A 534 -4.29 15.61 -13.44
C ARG A 534 -4.14 14.56 -12.35
N ILE A 535 -2.89 14.28 -11.97
CA ILE A 535 -2.56 13.51 -10.76
C ILE A 535 -2.36 14.52 -9.63
N VAL A 536 -2.99 14.29 -8.49
CA VAL A 536 -2.85 15.17 -7.32
C VAL A 536 -1.48 14.95 -6.67
N ASP A 537 -0.83 16.01 -6.20
CA ASP A 537 0.52 15.95 -5.62
C ASP A 537 0.65 14.94 -4.45
N SER A 538 -0.42 14.78 -3.66
CA SER A 538 -0.49 13.77 -2.60
C SER A 538 -0.39 12.34 -3.13
N ASP A 539 -0.96 12.08 -4.31
CA ASP A 539 -0.99 10.76 -4.96
C ASP A 539 0.32 10.48 -5.73
N MET A 540 1.11 11.51 -6.05
CA MET A 540 2.36 11.42 -6.84
C MET A 540 3.45 10.57 -6.17
N HIS A 541 3.43 10.50 -4.84
CA HIS A 541 4.42 9.77 -4.03
C HIS A 541 3.81 8.58 -3.27
N ASP A 542 2.53 8.27 -3.51
CA ASP A 542 1.80 7.24 -2.79
C ASP A 542 1.88 5.88 -3.51
N VAL A 543 2.97 5.16 -3.23
CA VAL A 543 3.21 3.79 -3.73
C VAL A 543 2.15 2.81 -3.20
N GLY A 544 1.63 3.06 -1.99
CA GLY A 544 0.51 2.31 -1.41
C GLY A 544 -0.72 2.34 -2.29
N ARG A 545 -1.19 3.53 -2.60
CA ARG A 545 -2.33 3.77 -3.46
C ARG A 545 -2.11 3.26 -4.87
N PHE A 546 -0.95 3.54 -5.49
CA PHE A 546 -0.61 3.06 -6.83
C PHE A 546 -0.83 1.54 -6.95
N LEU A 547 -0.26 0.75 -6.04
CA LEU A 547 -0.30 -0.70 -6.15
C LEU A 547 -1.65 -1.30 -5.78
N ASN A 548 -2.37 -0.67 -4.85
CA ASN A 548 -3.75 -1.05 -4.55
C ASN A 548 -4.70 -0.78 -5.74
N ARG A 549 -4.41 0.25 -6.53
CA ARG A 549 -5.16 0.57 -7.76
C ARG A 549 -4.75 -0.32 -8.92
N LEU A 550 -3.47 -0.64 -9.02
CA LEU A 550 -2.91 -1.51 -10.03
C LEU A 550 -3.58 -2.88 -10.06
N LEU A 551 -3.99 -3.42 -8.92
CA LEU A 551 -4.76 -4.67 -8.85
C LEU A 551 -6.08 -4.63 -9.63
N GLY A 552 -6.69 -3.45 -9.85
CA GLY A 552 -7.93 -3.34 -10.62
C GLY A 552 -7.76 -3.22 -12.12
N LEU A 553 -6.54 -3.39 -12.64
CA LEU A 553 -6.27 -3.32 -14.06
C LEU A 553 -6.19 -4.73 -14.67
N PRO A 554 -6.48 -4.87 -15.98
CA PRO A 554 -6.24 -6.11 -16.69
C PRO A 554 -4.77 -6.57 -16.56
N PRO A 555 -4.49 -7.88 -16.42
CA PRO A 555 -3.14 -8.39 -16.12
C PRO A 555 -2.03 -7.90 -17.05
N ASP A 556 -2.29 -7.78 -18.36
CA ASP A 556 -1.31 -7.31 -19.34
C ASP A 556 -0.82 -5.88 -19.04
N ILE A 557 -1.72 -4.90 -19.05
CA ILE A 557 -1.36 -3.50 -18.78
C ILE A 557 -0.88 -3.31 -17.34
N GLN A 558 -1.43 -4.08 -16.39
CA GLN A 558 -1.01 -4.11 -15.00
C GLN A 558 0.48 -4.46 -14.88
N ASN A 559 0.90 -5.57 -15.48
CA ASN A 559 2.26 -6.06 -15.40
C ASN A 559 3.23 -5.12 -16.14
N ARG A 560 2.85 -4.61 -17.31
CA ARG A 560 3.68 -3.64 -18.05
C ARG A 560 3.88 -2.33 -17.29
N LEU A 561 2.86 -1.81 -16.61
CA LEU A 561 2.99 -0.62 -15.75
C LEU A 561 3.89 -0.90 -14.54
N PHE A 562 3.74 -2.08 -13.92
CA PHE A 562 4.60 -2.48 -12.82
C PHE A 562 6.06 -2.62 -13.25
N GLU A 563 6.32 -3.30 -14.36
CA GLU A 563 7.67 -3.50 -14.91
C GLU A 563 8.35 -2.18 -15.29
N LEU A 564 7.60 -1.22 -15.84
CA LEU A 564 8.11 0.13 -16.07
C LEU A 564 8.51 0.80 -14.76
N PHE A 565 7.66 0.73 -13.73
CA PHE A 565 7.99 1.24 -12.40
C PHE A 565 9.25 0.60 -11.82
N ILE A 566 9.41 -0.72 -11.94
CA ILE A 566 10.59 -1.47 -11.50
C ILE A 566 11.84 -1.04 -12.28
N SER A 567 11.77 -0.97 -13.60
CA SER A 567 12.90 -0.57 -14.44
C SER A 567 13.40 0.83 -14.10
N ILE A 568 12.49 1.78 -13.82
CA ILE A 568 12.84 3.12 -13.36
C ILE A 568 13.49 3.07 -11.99
N LEU A 569 12.94 2.28 -11.06
CA LEU A 569 13.50 2.11 -9.73
C LEU A 569 14.92 1.55 -9.78
N ASP A 570 15.16 0.54 -10.62
CA ASP A 570 16.48 -0.07 -10.78
C ASP A 570 17.50 0.93 -11.30
N VAL A 571 17.15 1.76 -12.28
CA VAL A 571 18.03 2.84 -12.76
C VAL A 571 18.31 3.85 -11.65
N LEU A 572 17.32 4.24 -10.86
CA LEU A 572 17.51 5.17 -9.75
C LEU A 572 18.40 4.58 -8.64
N ILE A 573 18.23 3.29 -8.33
CA ILE A 573 19.07 2.57 -7.35
C ILE A 573 20.49 2.42 -7.88
N GLN A 574 20.67 2.07 -9.15
CA GLN A 574 21.97 1.97 -9.81
C GLN A 574 22.69 3.32 -9.80
N ASN A 575 22.01 4.41 -10.17
CA ASN A 575 22.56 5.75 -10.10
C ASN A 575 22.95 6.13 -8.67
N ALA A 576 22.08 5.86 -7.68
CA ALA A 576 22.40 6.09 -6.29
C ALA A 576 23.57 5.24 -5.78
N ARG A 577 23.73 4.03 -6.30
CA ARG A 577 24.87 3.15 -5.99
C ARG A 577 26.16 3.70 -6.58
N ILE A 578 26.13 4.20 -7.82
CA ILE A 578 27.25 4.86 -8.50
C ILE A 578 27.65 6.14 -7.77
N GLU A 579 26.67 6.92 -7.29
CA GLU A 579 26.88 8.16 -6.54
C GLU A 579 27.28 7.93 -5.07
N GLY A 580 27.22 6.69 -4.58
CA GLY A 580 27.52 6.36 -3.17
C GLY A 580 26.44 6.80 -2.18
N ASN A 581 25.23 7.08 -2.66
CA ASN A 581 24.09 7.55 -1.87
C ASN A 581 23.19 6.41 -1.35
N LEU A 582 23.36 5.18 -1.84
CA LEU A 582 22.54 4.02 -1.48
C LEU A 582 22.93 3.42 -0.12
N ASP A 583 21.94 3.30 0.78
CA ASP A 583 22.10 2.64 2.08
C ASP A 583 21.66 1.17 1.99
N SER A 584 22.63 0.25 2.02
CA SER A 584 22.43 -1.19 1.82
C SER A 584 22.20 -1.99 3.12
N GLY A 585 22.02 -1.33 4.27
CA GLY A 585 21.91 -2.02 5.56
C GLY A 585 23.27 -2.49 6.08
N ILE A 586 23.46 -3.80 6.28
CA ILE A 586 24.75 -4.33 6.77
C ILE A 586 25.76 -4.31 5.63
N VAL A 587 26.86 -3.59 5.82
CA VAL A 587 27.93 -3.45 4.83
C VAL A 587 29.01 -4.50 5.09
N ASP A 588 29.20 -5.40 4.14
CA ASP A 588 30.32 -6.35 4.15
C ASP A 588 31.61 -5.62 3.78
N MET A 589 32.51 -5.47 4.74
CA MET A 589 33.82 -4.88 4.53
C MET A 589 34.74 -5.95 3.95
N LYS A 590 35.08 -5.80 2.67
CA LYS A 590 36.00 -6.68 1.97
C LYS A 590 37.36 -6.01 1.81
N ALA A 591 38.40 -6.78 2.04
CA ALA A 591 39.80 -6.44 1.83
C ALA A 591 40.58 -7.74 1.62
N ASN A 592 41.78 -7.65 1.06
CA ASN A 592 42.63 -8.82 0.84
C ASN A 592 43.21 -9.32 2.17
N ILE A 593 43.49 -8.39 3.08
CA ILE A 593 43.96 -8.67 4.44
C ILE A 593 43.13 -7.84 5.42
N ILE A 594 42.62 -8.48 6.48
CA ILE A 594 41.89 -7.83 7.58
C ILE A 594 42.51 -8.31 8.88
N GLU A 595 43.23 -7.40 9.55
CA GLU A 595 43.92 -7.69 10.80
C GLU A 595 43.36 -6.85 11.93
N LEU A 596 43.16 -7.48 13.09
CA LEU A 596 42.79 -6.79 14.33
C LEU A 596 44.02 -6.08 14.88
N GLN A 597 43.89 -4.78 15.14
CA GLN A 597 44.95 -3.96 15.70
C GLN A 597 44.84 -3.92 17.23
N GLY A 598 45.86 -4.43 17.91
CA GLY A 598 45.93 -4.44 19.37
C GLY A 598 44.85 -5.30 20.04
N THR A 599 44.61 -5.05 21.32
CA THR A 599 43.55 -5.72 22.09
C THR A 599 42.23 -4.93 21.99
N PRO A 600 41.08 -5.62 21.80
CA PRO A 600 39.77 -4.96 21.78
C PRO A 600 39.52 -4.22 23.10
N LYS A 601 39.01 -2.99 23.02
CA LYS A 601 38.79 -2.14 24.19
C LYS A 601 37.35 -2.25 24.68
N THR A 602 37.13 -2.65 25.92
CA THR A 602 35.78 -2.60 26.52
C THR A 602 35.41 -1.15 26.81
N VAL A 603 34.38 -0.64 26.14
CA VAL A 603 33.99 0.78 26.21
C VAL A 603 32.76 1.04 27.08
N HIS A 604 31.96 0.00 27.36
CA HIS A 604 30.79 0.09 28.23
C HIS A 604 30.45 -1.29 28.79
N VAL A 605 29.92 -1.35 30.01
CA VAL A 605 29.38 -2.58 30.61
C VAL A 605 28.00 -2.27 31.14
N ASP A 606 27.00 -3.00 30.66
CA ASP A 606 25.62 -2.82 31.09
C ASP A 606 25.41 -3.32 32.53
N GLN A 607 24.92 -2.46 33.41
CA GLN A 607 24.81 -2.75 34.85
C GLN A 607 23.78 -3.85 35.17
N MET A 608 22.80 -4.08 34.30
CA MET A 608 21.71 -5.04 34.54
C MET A 608 22.05 -6.45 34.02
N SER A 609 22.76 -6.55 32.90
CA SER A 609 23.10 -7.82 32.24
C SER A 609 24.57 -8.23 32.39
N GLY A 610 25.46 -7.33 32.80
CA GLY A 610 26.91 -7.57 32.86
C GLY A 610 27.56 -7.70 31.48
N ALA A 611 26.81 -7.52 30.39
CA ALA A 611 27.34 -7.65 29.03
C ALA A 611 28.10 -6.38 28.61
N SER A 612 29.20 -6.58 27.89
CA SER A 612 30.10 -5.52 27.47
C SER A 612 29.86 -5.04 26.03
N THR A 613 30.05 -3.76 25.80
CA THR A 613 30.29 -3.15 24.48
C THR A 613 31.78 -3.03 24.27
N VAL A 614 32.28 -3.51 23.13
CA VAL A 614 33.71 -3.59 22.83
C VAL A 614 34.01 -2.87 21.53
N LEU A 615 35.04 -2.02 21.54
CA LEU A 615 35.60 -1.37 20.36
C LEU A 615 36.72 -2.22 19.78
N PHE A 616 36.54 -2.61 18.52
CA PHE A 616 37.51 -3.32 17.71
C PHE A 616 38.09 -2.36 16.66
N THR A 617 39.41 -2.30 16.56
CA THR A 617 40.10 -1.52 15.52
C THR A 617 40.75 -2.48 14.54
N PHE A 618 40.47 -2.33 13.25
CA PHE A 618 40.99 -3.18 12.19
C PHE A 618 41.83 -2.39 11.20
N THR A 619 42.88 -3.03 10.69
CA THR A 619 43.62 -2.58 9.52
C THR A 619 43.17 -3.41 8.32
N LEU A 620 42.62 -2.73 7.31
CA LEU A 620 42.20 -3.35 6.05
C LEU A 620 43.22 -3.02 4.96
N ASP A 621 43.83 -4.04 4.36
CA ASP A 621 44.66 -3.90 3.16
C ASP A 621 43.85 -4.33 1.92
N ARG A 622 43.55 -3.35 1.05
CA ARG A 622 42.81 -3.56 -0.21
C ARG A 622 43.70 -3.58 -1.44
N GLY A 623 45.01 -3.55 -1.25
CA GLY A 623 45.95 -3.45 -2.34
C GLY A 623 46.03 -4.71 -3.16
N ILE A 624 46.19 -4.55 -4.47
CA ILE A 624 46.46 -5.67 -5.38
C ILE A 624 47.94 -5.64 -5.73
N THR A 625 48.67 -6.71 -5.40
CA THR A 625 50.09 -6.82 -5.77
C THR A 625 50.24 -6.98 -7.28
N TRP A 626 51.44 -6.74 -7.78
CA TRP A 626 51.74 -6.94 -9.20
C TRP A 626 51.48 -8.38 -9.65
N GLU A 627 51.81 -9.36 -8.82
CA GLU A 627 51.61 -10.78 -9.08
C GLU A 627 50.13 -11.11 -9.23
N SER A 628 49.29 -10.63 -8.30
CA SER A 628 47.84 -10.81 -8.37
C SER A 628 47.24 -10.14 -9.61
N ALA A 629 47.66 -8.91 -9.93
CA ALA A 629 47.20 -8.21 -11.13
C ALA A 629 47.60 -8.94 -12.43
N SER A 630 48.80 -9.52 -12.45
CA SER A 630 49.30 -10.28 -13.60
C SER A 630 48.52 -11.58 -13.80
N ILE A 631 48.24 -12.31 -12.71
CA ILE A 631 47.40 -13.52 -12.74
C ILE A 631 46.01 -13.20 -13.28
N MET A 632 45.36 -12.12 -12.81
CA MET A 632 44.04 -11.70 -13.30
C MET A 632 44.02 -11.47 -14.82
N LEU A 633 45.07 -10.88 -15.36
CA LEU A 633 45.20 -10.64 -16.80
C LEU A 633 45.41 -11.95 -17.58
N ASP A 634 46.20 -12.88 -17.04
CA ASP A 634 46.52 -14.14 -17.71
C ASP A 634 45.36 -15.15 -17.66
N GLU A 635 44.60 -15.21 -16.57
CA GLU A 635 43.36 -15.98 -16.46
C GLU A 635 42.34 -15.51 -17.50
N LYS A 636 42.15 -14.18 -17.63
CA LYS A 636 41.22 -13.62 -18.61
C LYS A 636 41.60 -13.88 -20.05
N LYS A 637 42.90 -13.91 -20.36
CA LYS A 637 43.39 -14.32 -21.69
C LYS A 637 43.15 -15.81 -21.95
N ARG A 638 43.26 -16.66 -20.93
CA ARG A 638 43.09 -18.11 -21.03
C ARG A 638 41.64 -18.53 -21.26
N ASP A 639 40.69 -17.77 -20.71
CA ASP A 639 39.24 -18.03 -20.85
C ASP A 639 38.67 -17.69 -22.24
N GLY A 640 39.50 -17.25 -23.20
CA GLY A 640 39.05 -16.92 -24.56
C GLY A 640 38.19 -15.65 -24.69
N LEU A 641 38.03 -14.89 -23.58
CA LEU A 641 37.30 -13.63 -23.47
C LEU A 641 38.20 -12.39 -23.59
N GLY A 642 39.46 -12.56 -23.99
CA GLY A 642 40.45 -11.48 -24.04
C GLY A 642 40.20 -10.50 -25.19
N SER A 643 40.01 -9.23 -24.86
CA SER A 643 39.94 -8.14 -25.82
C SER A 643 41.35 -7.67 -26.22
N ALA A 644 41.51 -7.15 -27.44
CA ALA A 644 42.75 -6.50 -27.86
C ALA A 644 43.11 -5.28 -26.98
N HIS A 645 42.12 -4.75 -26.24
CA HIS A 645 42.26 -3.63 -25.35
C HIS A 645 42.54 -4.03 -23.89
N ASP A 646 42.71 -5.31 -23.58
CA ASP A 646 43.05 -5.74 -22.23
C ASP A 646 44.54 -5.53 -21.92
N GLY A 647 44.85 -5.02 -20.74
CA GLY A 647 46.24 -4.89 -20.26
C GLY A 647 46.46 -3.72 -19.30
N PHE A 648 47.73 -3.41 -19.08
CA PHE A 648 48.15 -2.32 -18.20
C PHE A 648 48.17 -0.97 -18.91
N TYR A 649 47.84 0.07 -18.17
CA TYR A 649 47.66 1.43 -18.66
C TYR A 649 48.31 2.44 -17.72
N GLU A 650 48.92 3.46 -18.29
CA GLU A 650 49.54 4.61 -17.59
C GLU A 650 48.72 5.88 -17.88
N SER A 651 48.52 6.74 -16.90
CA SER A 651 47.81 8.00 -17.08
C SER A 651 48.54 8.93 -18.06
N LYS A 652 47.82 9.52 -19.02
CA LYS A 652 48.42 10.46 -19.99
C LYS A 652 48.83 11.78 -19.36
N ARG A 653 48.07 12.21 -18.34
CA ARG A 653 48.36 13.40 -17.56
C ARG A 653 49.02 12.98 -16.26
N GLU A 654 50.03 13.72 -15.87
CA GLU A 654 50.48 13.73 -14.49
C GLU A 654 49.46 14.50 -13.66
N TRP A 655 49.04 13.90 -12.55
CA TRP A 655 48.16 14.55 -11.61
C TRP A 655 48.72 14.32 -10.22
N LEU A 656 48.81 15.40 -9.43
CA LEU A 656 49.33 15.39 -8.07
C LEU A 656 50.78 14.87 -7.95
N GLY A 657 51.59 15.16 -8.98
CA GLY A 657 53.04 14.92 -9.00
C GLY A 657 53.47 13.54 -9.48
N ARG A 658 52.54 12.71 -9.99
CA ARG A 658 52.87 11.38 -10.51
C ARG A 658 51.96 10.93 -11.66
N ARG A 659 52.40 9.89 -12.36
CA ARG A 659 51.58 9.11 -13.28
C ARG A 659 51.03 7.90 -12.57
N HIS A 660 49.79 7.55 -12.89
CA HIS A 660 49.05 6.47 -12.24
C HIS A 660 48.93 5.27 -13.17
N PHE A 661 49.03 4.08 -12.59
CA PHE A 661 48.97 2.81 -13.30
C PHE A 661 47.67 2.08 -12.95
N ILE A 662 47.03 1.52 -13.97
CA ILE A 662 45.80 0.73 -13.84
C ILE A 662 45.86 -0.50 -14.74
N LEU A 663 45.09 -1.52 -14.39
CA LEU A 663 44.84 -2.69 -15.21
C LEU A 663 43.40 -2.56 -15.71
N ALA A 664 43.20 -2.70 -17.02
CA ALA A 664 41.89 -2.64 -17.64
C ALA A 664 41.62 -3.91 -18.43
N PHE A 665 40.42 -4.47 -18.27
CA PHE A 665 39.94 -5.58 -19.08
C PHE A 665 38.46 -5.40 -19.41
N GLU A 666 38.05 -5.89 -20.57
CA GLU A 666 36.67 -5.78 -21.05
C GLU A 666 35.69 -6.54 -20.15
N SER A 667 34.56 -5.90 -19.86
CA SER A 667 33.48 -6.47 -19.05
C SER A 667 32.58 -7.38 -19.89
N SER A 668 31.58 -8.00 -19.27
CA SER A 668 30.53 -8.73 -19.99
C SER A 668 29.71 -7.83 -20.92
N THR A 669 29.68 -6.52 -20.63
CA THR A 669 29.06 -5.50 -21.49
C THR A 669 30.10 -4.98 -22.49
N SER A 670 29.91 -5.29 -23.77
CA SER A 670 30.80 -4.86 -24.86
C SER A 670 31.09 -3.36 -24.82
N GLY A 671 32.37 -2.98 -24.92
CA GLY A 671 32.81 -1.58 -24.93
C GLY A 671 33.02 -0.92 -23.56
N PHE A 672 32.73 -1.63 -22.46
CA PHE A 672 32.99 -1.20 -21.09
C PHE A 672 34.14 -1.99 -20.47
N PHE A 673 35.01 -1.28 -19.74
CA PHE A 673 36.21 -1.85 -19.15
C PHE A 673 36.15 -1.78 -17.63
N LYS A 674 36.41 -2.92 -16.99
CA LYS A 674 36.66 -3.02 -15.55
C LYS A 674 38.07 -2.51 -15.27
N ILE A 675 38.19 -1.65 -14.27
CA ILE A 675 39.45 -0.98 -13.92
C ILE A 675 39.92 -1.49 -12.57
N VAL A 676 41.12 -2.06 -12.51
CA VAL A 676 41.79 -2.47 -11.27
C VAL A 676 42.92 -1.49 -10.98
N ARG A 677 43.00 -1.04 -9.73
CA ARG A 677 44.04 -0.12 -9.25
C ARG A 677 44.93 -0.79 -8.20
N PRO A 678 46.22 -0.44 -8.13
CA PRO A 678 47.13 -0.97 -7.10
C PRO A 678 46.62 -0.75 -5.67
N ALA A 679 46.05 0.42 -5.39
CA ALA A 679 45.67 0.84 -4.04
C ALA A 679 44.35 0.25 -3.53
N VAL A 680 43.35 0.10 -4.39
CA VAL A 680 41.96 -0.18 -3.98
C VAL A 680 41.34 -1.39 -4.68
N GLY A 681 42.10 -2.04 -5.58
CA GLY A 681 41.63 -3.16 -6.38
C GLY A 681 40.62 -2.75 -7.45
N GLU A 682 39.67 -3.65 -7.70
CA GLU A 682 38.64 -3.46 -8.74
C GLU A 682 37.72 -2.28 -8.40
N SER A 683 37.60 -1.37 -9.36
CA SER A 683 36.72 -0.22 -9.33
C SER A 683 35.27 -0.67 -9.47
N VAL A 684 34.40 -0.18 -8.58
CA VAL A 684 32.95 -0.42 -8.69
C VAL A 684 32.37 0.16 -10.00
N ARG A 685 33.00 1.22 -10.53
CA ARG A 685 32.60 1.88 -11.78
C ARG A 685 33.45 1.38 -12.94
N GLU A 686 32.77 0.88 -13.97
CA GLU A 686 33.33 0.56 -15.28
C GLU A 686 33.58 1.83 -16.11
N MET A 687 34.52 1.74 -17.05
CA MET A 687 34.94 2.86 -17.89
C MET A 687 34.69 2.54 -19.37
N PRO A 688 33.97 3.39 -20.12
CA PRO A 688 33.83 3.22 -21.56
C PRO A 688 35.20 3.29 -22.27
N LEU A 689 35.37 2.54 -23.35
CA LEU A 689 36.61 2.52 -24.13
C LEU A 689 37.09 3.91 -24.56
N ALA A 690 36.15 4.79 -24.94
CA ALA A 690 36.46 6.16 -25.36
C ALA A 690 37.08 6.98 -24.21
N GLU A 691 36.57 6.81 -22.99
CA GLU A 691 37.09 7.48 -21.80
C GLU A 691 38.46 6.92 -21.38
N LEU A 692 38.62 5.59 -21.43
CA LEU A 692 39.88 4.90 -21.15
C LEU A 692 40.99 5.38 -22.10
N LYS A 693 40.72 5.39 -23.41
CA LYS A 693 41.66 5.88 -24.43
C LYS A 693 41.95 7.37 -24.30
N ASN A 694 41.02 8.17 -23.78
CA ASN A 694 41.25 9.60 -23.56
C ASN A 694 42.20 9.82 -22.37
N LYS A 695 41.94 9.16 -21.24
CA LYS A 695 42.65 9.39 -19.96
C LYS A 695 43.96 8.63 -19.83
N TYR A 696 44.08 7.45 -20.44
CA TYR A 696 45.20 6.53 -20.25
C TYR A 696 45.83 6.08 -21.57
N ARG A 697 47.08 5.62 -21.50
CA ARG A 697 47.83 5.02 -22.60
C ARG A 697 48.21 3.60 -22.22
N LYS A 698 47.93 2.63 -23.11
CA LYS A 698 48.32 1.23 -22.89
C LYS A 698 49.84 1.12 -22.83
N VAL A 699 50.35 0.39 -21.85
CA VAL A 699 51.79 0.18 -21.63
C VAL A 699 52.20 -1.10 -22.35
N SER A 700 53.20 -1.02 -23.24
CA SER A 700 53.74 -2.17 -23.97
C SER A 700 54.86 -2.89 -23.20
N SER A 701 55.62 -2.17 -22.37
CA SER A 701 56.68 -2.74 -21.52
C SER A 701 56.10 -3.22 -20.19
N LEU A 702 56.21 -4.53 -19.94
CA LEU A 702 55.81 -5.14 -18.67
C LEU A 702 56.66 -4.65 -17.49
N GLU A 703 57.95 -4.39 -17.70
CA GLU A 703 58.83 -3.85 -16.65
C GLU A 703 58.41 -2.45 -16.21
N LYS A 704 58.05 -1.58 -17.17
CA LYS A 704 57.54 -0.24 -16.86
C LYS A 704 56.20 -0.32 -16.11
N ALA A 705 55.32 -1.21 -16.53
CA ALA A 705 54.05 -1.43 -15.85
C ALA A 705 54.26 -1.96 -14.43
N ARG A 706 55.21 -2.88 -14.23
CA ARG A 706 55.57 -3.46 -12.93
C ARG A 706 56.09 -2.41 -11.96
N SER A 707 57.14 -1.70 -12.34
CA SER A 707 57.74 -0.66 -11.49
C SER A 707 56.71 0.41 -11.12
N GLY A 708 55.93 0.89 -12.10
CA GLY A 708 54.88 1.87 -11.84
C GLY A 708 53.76 1.37 -10.92
N TRP A 709 53.40 0.08 -11.04
CA TRP A 709 52.40 -0.55 -10.18
C TRP A 709 52.90 -0.73 -8.75
N GLU A 710 54.11 -1.26 -8.57
CA GLU A 710 54.76 -1.48 -7.27
C GLU A 710 54.99 -0.16 -6.52
N ASP A 711 55.42 0.90 -7.24
CA ASP A 711 55.59 2.23 -6.66
C ASP A 711 54.25 2.81 -6.16
N GLU A 712 53.18 2.70 -6.95
CA GLU A 712 51.86 3.18 -6.54
C GLU A 712 51.26 2.33 -5.42
N TYR A 713 51.51 1.01 -5.43
CA TYR A 713 51.13 0.08 -4.37
C TYR A 713 51.80 0.44 -3.04
N GLU A 714 53.08 0.79 -3.04
CA GLU A 714 53.81 1.10 -1.82
C GLU A 714 53.44 2.49 -1.28
N VAL A 715 53.38 3.51 -2.16
CA VAL A 715 53.04 4.87 -1.73
C VAL A 715 51.60 4.96 -1.21
N SER A 716 50.67 4.20 -1.79
CA SER A 716 49.27 4.20 -1.36
C SER A 716 49.05 3.63 0.05
N SER A 717 50.03 2.95 0.65
CA SER A 717 49.96 2.50 2.05
C SER A 717 49.90 3.68 3.04
N LYS A 718 50.59 4.79 2.73
CA LYS A 718 50.74 5.95 3.63
C LYS A 718 50.09 7.22 3.07
N GLN A 719 49.95 7.32 1.75
CA GLN A 719 49.49 8.53 1.09
C GLN A 719 48.11 8.34 0.43
N CYS A 720 47.23 9.31 0.66
CA CYS A 720 45.95 9.35 -0.04
C CYS A 720 46.12 9.66 -1.53
N MET A 721 45.11 9.37 -2.35
CA MET A 721 45.17 9.63 -3.79
C MET A 721 45.27 11.12 -4.13
N HIS A 722 44.96 12.02 -3.19
CA HIS A 722 45.10 13.48 -3.34
C HIS A 722 46.55 13.98 -3.19
N GLY A 723 47.52 13.08 -2.98
CA GLY A 723 48.93 13.43 -2.92
C GLY A 723 49.33 14.10 -1.59
N PRO A 724 50.53 14.72 -1.53
CA PRO A 724 51.10 15.23 -0.29
C PRO A 724 50.41 16.51 0.20
N ASN A 725 49.83 17.30 -0.71
CA ASN A 725 49.17 18.58 -0.41
C ASN A 725 47.66 18.42 -0.15
N CYS A 726 47.21 17.26 0.34
CA CYS A 726 45.79 17.03 0.60
C CYS A 726 45.28 17.98 1.69
N LYS A 727 44.18 18.71 1.42
CA LYS A 727 43.53 19.61 2.38
C LYS A 727 43.10 18.94 3.70
N LEU A 728 42.96 17.61 3.70
CA LEU A 728 42.54 16.81 4.84
C LEU A 728 43.73 16.16 5.58
N GLY A 729 44.96 16.32 5.07
CA GLY A 729 46.19 15.80 5.65
C GLY A 729 46.11 14.31 5.98
N ASN A 730 46.56 13.96 7.19
CA ASN A 730 46.64 12.58 7.68
C ASN A 730 45.27 11.89 7.84
N TYR A 731 44.18 12.66 7.96
CA TYR A 731 42.81 12.14 8.10
C TYR A 731 42.18 11.73 6.75
N CYS A 732 42.85 11.98 5.62
CA CYS A 732 42.36 11.55 4.32
C CYS A 732 42.63 10.06 4.09
N THR A 733 41.58 9.24 4.10
CA THR A 733 41.64 7.80 3.76
C THR A 733 41.30 7.51 2.30
N VAL A 734 41.00 8.55 1.51
CA VAL A 734 40.53 8.39 0.11
C VAL A 734 41.65 7.85 -0.77
N GLY A 735 41.45 6.66 -1.32
CA GLY A 735 42.41 5.99 -2.20
C GLY A 735 43.69 5.50 -1.49
N ARG A 736 43.68 5.42 -0.16
CA ARG A 736 44.72 4.71 0.60
C ARG A 736 44.47 3.20 0.52
N ARG A 737 45.57 2.44 0.45
CA ARG A 737 45.60 0.99 0.47
C ARG A 737 45.25 0.44 1.85
N LEU A 738 45.95 0.95 2.86
CA LEU A 738 45.71 0.63 4.25
C LEU A 738 44.64 1.57 4.80
N GLN A 739 43.56 1.00 5.30
CA GLN A 739 42.52 1.75 5.98
C GLN A 739 42.26 1.19 7.37
N GLU A 740 42.38 2.07 8.36
CA GLU A 740 41.91 1.79 9.71
C GLU A 740 40.39 1.91 9.79
N VAL A 741 39.75 0.93 10.42
CA VAL A 741 38.30 0.83 10.59
C VAL A 741 37.97 0.49 12.03
N ASN A 742 37.14 1.31 12.66
CA ASN A 742 36.73 1.17 14.05
C ASN A 742 35.29 0.63 14.14
N VAL A 743 35.09 -0.46 14.87
CA VAL A 743 33.80 -1.17 14.95
C VAL A 743 33.42 -1.45 16.40
N LEU A 744 32.25 -1.00 16.82
CA LEU A 744 31.66 -1.32 18.12
C LEU A 744 30.84 -2.61 18.02
N GLY A 745 31.27 -3.66 18.70
CA GLY A 745 30.56 -4.93 18.83
C GLY A 745 30.09 -5.19 20.27
N GLY A 746 29.39 -6.30 20.49
CA GLY A 746 28.82 -6.66 21.79
C GLY A 746 27.42 -6.07 22.02
N LEU A 747 27.13 -5.60 23.24
CA LEU A 747 25.80 -5.09 23.61
C LEU A 747 25.62 -3.61 23.23
N ILE A 748 25.16 -3.36 22.00
CA ILE A 748 25.12 -2.00 21.43
C ILE A 748 23.86 -1.21 21.83
N PHE A 749 22.74 -1.88 22.12
CA PHE A 749 21.45 -1.20 22.31
C PHE A 749 21.42 -0.15 23.43
N PRO A 750 22.01 -0.39 24.63
CA PRO A 750 22.03 0.60 25.72
C PRO A 750 22.79 1.87 25.36
N VAL A 751 23.79 1.76 24.49
CA VAL A 751 24.67 2.86 24.09
C VAL A 751 24.25 3.53 22.77
N TRP A 752 23.16 3.06 22.15
CA TRP A 752 22.71 3.46 20.83
C TRP A 752 22.47 4.97 20.70
N GLY A 753 21.70 5.55 21.63
CA GLY A 753 21.37 6.98 21.61
C GLY A 753 22.59 7.87 21.82
N THR A 754 23.56 7.41 22.63
CA THR A 754 24.83 8.10 22.87
C THR A 754 25.67 8.15 21.59
N ILE A 755 25.77 7.03 20.87
CA ILE A 755 26.50 6.96 19.59
C ILE A 755 25.82 7.84 18.54
N GLU A 756 24.50 7.80 18.43
CA GLU A 756 23.74 8.62 17.49
C GLU A 756 23.98 10.13 17.73
N LYS A 757 23.98 10.55 19.00
CA LYS A 757 24.30 11.93 19.40
C LYS A 757 25.74 12.29 19.03
N ALA A 758 26.72 11.42 19.27
CA ALA A 758 28.11 11.66 18.91
C ALA A 758 28.32 11.78 17.38
N LEU A 759 27.65 10.92 16.60
CA LEU A 759 27.71 10.96 15.13
C LEU A 759 26.99 12.19 14.54
N SER A 760 25.92 12.66 15.17
CA SER A 760 25.19 13.86 14.71
C SER A 760 26.06 15.12 14.66
N LYS A 761 27.10 15.20 15.52
CA LYS A 761 28.06 16.31 15.62
C LYS A 761 29.08 16.32 14.46
N GLN A 762 29.14 15.28 13.63
CA GLN A 762 30.17 15.14 12.60
C GLN A 762 29.96 16.10 11.42
N ALA A 763 31.06 16.65 10.87
CA ALA A 763 31.00 17.61 9.78
C ALA A 763 30.53 17.01 8.44
N ARG A 764 30.85 15.74 8.17
CA ARG A 764 30.45 15.04 6.94
C ARG A 764 29.11 14.34 7.11
N GLN A 765 28.18 14.58 6.18
CA GLN A 765 26.87 13.92 6.18
C GLN A 765 26.95 12.39 6.17
N SER A 766 27.95 11.80 5.49
CA SER A 766 28.20 10.35 5.47
C SER A 766 28.70 9.79 6.81
N HIS A 767 29.27 10.63 7.68
CA HIS A 767 29.72 10.23 9.02
C HIS A 767 28.63 10.40 10.08
N ARG A 768 27.53 11.10 9.77
CA ARG A 768 26.38 11.26 10.68
C ARG A 768 25.47 10.03 10.74
N ARG A 769 25.61 9.11 9.78
CA ARG A 769 24.75 7.91 9.67
C ARG A 769 25.37 6.73 10.42
N LEU A 770 24.54 6.06 11.20
CA LEU A 770 24.85 4.75 11.77
C LEU A 770 24.94 3.71 10.65
N ARG A 771 26.02 2.93 10.63
CA ARG A 771 26.23 1.85 9.66
C ARG A 771 26.62 0.59 10.39
N VAL A 772 25.89 -0.49 10.15
CA VAL A 772 26.27 -1.81 10.64
C VAL A 772 27.24 -2.41 9.63
N VAL A 773 28.41 -2.85 10.09
CA VAL A 773 29.41 -3.50 9.27
C VAL A 773 29.62 -4.94 9.72
N ARG A 774 29.97 -5.78 8.75
CA ARG A 774 30.45 -7.13 9.00
C ARG A 774 31.83 -7.28 8.38
N LEU A 775 32.72 -7.89 9.13
CA LEU A 775 34.10 -8.16 8.73
C LEU A 775 34.54 -9.53 9.25
N GLU A 776 35.43 -10.14 8.50
CA GLU A 776 36.00 -11.47 8.77
C GLU A 776 37.52 -11.30 8.72
N THR A 777 38.19 -11.54 9.84
CA THR A 777 39.65 -11.43 9.94
C THR A 777 40.32 -12.52 9.11
N THR A 778 41.39 -12.17 8.41
CA THR A 778 42.06 -13.10 7.49
C THR A 778 43.00 -14.08 8.18
N SER A 779 43.46 -13.74 9.39
CA SER A 779 44.41 -14.57 10.16
C SER A 779 43.73 -15.70 10.92
N ASP A 780 42.56 -15.45 11.54
CA ASP A 780 41.87 -16.40 12.42
C ASP A 780 40.40 -16.66 12.03
N ASN A 781 39.94 -16.16 10.88
CA ASN A 781 38.57 -16.33 10.36
C ASN A 781 37.47 -15.95 11.37
N LYS A 782 37.76 -15.02 12.29
CA LYS A 782 36.77 -14.52 13.24
C LYS A 782 35.88 -13.50 12.56
N ARG A 783 34.57 -13.75 12.65
CA ARG A 783 33.54 -12.86 12.14
C ARG A 783 33.09 -11.90 13.21
N ILE A 784 33.15 -10.61 12.91
CA ILE A 784 32.73 -9.55 13.81
C ILE A 784 31.67 -8.71 13.09
N VAL A 785 30.56 -8.48 13.79
CA VAL A 785 29.45 -7.64 13.35
C VAL A 785 29.28 -6.55 14.38
N GLY A 786 29.20 -5.30 13.93
CA GLY A 786 29.10 -4.16 14.83
C GLY A 786 28.81 -2.85 14.11
N LEU A 787 28.74 -1.77 14.87
CA LEU A 787 28.57 -0.43 14.33
C LEU A 787 29.90 0.17 13.90
N LEU A 788 29.97 0.64 12.66
CA LEU A 788 31.10 1.39 12.14
C LEU A 788 31.14 2.78 12.78
N VAL A 789 32.25 3.07 13.46
CA VAL A 789 32.55 4.40 14.01
C VAL A 789 33.57 5.06 13.08
N PRO A 790 33.26 6.19 12.41
CA PRO A 790 34.24 6.94 11.64
C PRO A 790 35.42 7.36 12.53
N ASN A 791 36.65 7.32 12.04
CA ASN A 791 37.85 7.65 12.85
C ASN A 791 37.75 9.03 13.52
N ALA A 792 37.16 10.02 12.83
CA ALA A 792 36.91 11.36 13.37
C ALA A 792 35.87 11.43 14.52
N ALA A 793 35.11 10.36 14.73
CA ALA A 793 34.09 10.26 15.77
C ALA A 793 34.49 9.35 16.94
N VAL A 794 35.60 8.59 16.83
CA VAL A 794 36.01 7.61 17.85
C VAL A 794 36.21 8.28 19.21
N GLU A 795 36.96 9.38 19.26
CA GLU A 795 37.19 10.10 20.52
C GLU A 795 35.91 10.65 21.13
N THR A 796 35.03 11.25 20.31
CA THR A 796 33.73 11.77 20.77
C THR A 796 32.84 10.66 21.31
N VAL A 797 32.84 9.49 20.66
CA VAL A 797 32.08 8.32 21.11
C VAL A 797 32.65 7.79 22.43
N LEU A 798 33.97 7.67 22.57
CA LEU A 798 34.61 7.22 23.81
C LEU A 798 34.34 8.18 24.99
N GLN A 799 34.40 9.49 24.74
CA GLN A 799 34.06 10.53 25.73
C GLN A 799 32.59 10.47 26.14
N ASP A 800 31.67 10.42 25.17
CA ASP A 800 30.23 10.37 25.45
C ASP A 800 29.84 9.05 26.15
N LEU A 801 30.65 7.98 26.05
CA LEU A 801 30.50 6.72 26.79
C LEU A 801 31.18 6.70 28.17
N ALA A 802 31.80 7.81 28.58
CA ALA A 802 32.55 7.94 29.83
C ALA A 802 33.65 6.87 29.99
N TRP A 803 34.28 6.48 28.88
CA TRP A 803 35.41 5.54 28.91
C TRP A 803 36.65 6.23 29.50
N VAL A 804 37.20 5.66 30.57
CA VAL A 804 38.47 6.08 31.18
C VAL A 804 39.54 5.09 30.74
N GLN A 805 40.66 5.59 30.22
CA GLN A 805 41.81 4.77 29.90
C GLN A 805 42.43 4.30 31.21
N ASP A 806 42.43 2.99 31.47
CA ASP A 806 43.26 2.43 32.55
C ASP A 806 44.72 2.80 32.22
N ILE A 807 45.32 3.62 33.07
CA ILE A 807 46.76 3.90 33.04
C ILE A 807 47.40 2.66 33.65
N GLU A 808 47.85 1.73 32.81
CA GLU A 808 48.76 0.68 33.25
C GLU A 808 50.13 1.32 33.51
N ASP A 809 50.57 1.28 34.77
CA ASP A 809 51.95 1.55 35.23
C ASP A 809 52.96 0.53 34.67
#